data_AF-A0A9W4WMQ1-F1
#
_entry.id   AF-A0A9W4WMQ1-F1
#
_cell.length_a   1.000
_cell.length_b   1.000
_cell.length_c   1.000
_cell.angle_alpha   90.00
_cell.angle_beta   90.00
_cell.angle_gamma   90.00
#
_symmetry.space_group_name_H-M   'P 1'
#
loop_
_entity.id
_entity.type
_entity.pdbx_description
1 polymer ?
#
loop_
_entity_poly.entity_id
_entity_poly.type
_entity_poly.pdbx_seq_one_letter_code
_entity_poly.pdbx_strand_id
1 'polypeptide(L)'
;MSPVARDGTAVSENQLLNNLDWSCRIKEIWNFQFRDNPHDQKAAKKIQTWFRETQERRKRSVRDPILEKIYNEISNFCQEFAVKQKGEIAVRKYNLLLRGSTVDTIVELIKLQSIMDKNNNYLGKLKKRGYDLEKCVELEEELKYVQQEVDQLLDSLSITENMEKHEEADVEWLENELQQATSVIDRVLEWIEEYESLNSLAIFCPSEQYGCAWPQLRAKSKREKEMKSAPKYSIAFTLATLLLLSAAPYLSLARTAAEWRTRTIYQLLTDRFAQTPGQENPQLCSNNENEYEIRHYCGGTFSGIINKLDYIKDLGFDAFWISPVVKQVEGETRYGVGWHGYWAQDLYQINPHFGTADELKKLIKAAHEKDIWVMIDVVPNHMGPQDGKTPWTEEYVKIYNPFNKIENFHYYCDINNPGDQGNVEYCSLGGDLPLPDLDTENPVVASELNKWINWLVKEFGFDGIRIDTAKHVRHSFWDAFTQSSGVFSIGEVADSNAGFVGSYQGHMDRNFIDGHDQPRFNHLTQDKVLVRNALTFIMLIDGIPIIYQGTEQEFTGRSTGSDPFNREALWPSSYSQSSPSYKFIATLNSFRKALPGTFFSSLSIEAWIDEHIYAFIKGKALIITSNYGGNNPNRDLVIQGNGRWPVGDVLVNIVRCEEKITIDESHNVPVRINGEPKVLYPEKDLKGLGICKNADLKIT
;
A
#
# COMPACT_ATOMS: atom_id res chain seq x y z
N MET A 1 42.01 -10.94 35.13
CA MET A 1 41.90 -11.60 36.45
C MET A 1 41.43 -13.02 36.19
N SER A 2 42.13 -14.04 36.69
CA SER A 2 41.76 -15.45 36.46
C SER A 2 40.54 -15.83 37.31
N PRO A 3 39.65 -16.73 36.85
CA PRO A 3 38.40 -17.03 37.55
C PRO A 3 38.64 -17.86 38.82
N VAL A 4 37.87 -17.57 39.88
CA VAL A 4 37.91 -18.27 41.17
C VAL A 4 36.54 -18.89 41.43
N ALA A 5 36.49 -20.13 41.93
CA ALA A 5 35.24 -20.82 42.23
C ALA A 5 34.49 -20.20 43.42
N ARG A 6 33.21 -20.53 43.60
CA ARG A 6 32.33 -19.95 44.64
C ARG A 6 32.80 -20.18 46.09
N ASP A 7 33.75 -21.07 46.32
CA ASP A 7 34.36 -21.33 47.64
C ASP A 7 35.73 -20.64 47.83
N GLY A 8 36.18 -19.85 46.85
CA GLY A 8 37.42 -19.08 46.93
C GLY A 8 38.70 -19.82 46.54
N THR A 9 38.62 -21.06 46.05
CA THR A 9 39.81 -21.78 45.57
C THR A 9 40.13 -21.48 44.10
N ALA A 10 41.43 -21.30 43.82
CA ALA A 10 41.93 -21.02 42.48
C ALA A 10 41.98 -22.31 41.66
N VAL A 11 41.26 -22.35 40.54
CA VAL A 11 41.18 -23.52 39.65
C VAL A 11 42.06 -23.26 38.42
N SER A 12 42.89 -24.25 38.04
CA SER A 12 43.70 -24.14 36.82
C SER A 12 42.83 -24.19 35.56
N GLU A 13 43.21 -23.43 34.52
CA GLU A 13 42.47 -23.32 33.24
C GLU A 13 42.18 -24.68 32.59
N ASN A 14 43.10 -25.66 32.73
CA ASN A 14 42.90 -27.02 32.22
C ASN A 14 41.93 -27.87 33.05
N GLN A 15 41.71 -27.57 34.33
CA GLN A 15 40.68 -28.25 35.14
C GLN A 15 39.27 -27.68 34.88
N LEU A 16 39.15 -26.39 34.54
CA LEU A 16 37.91 -25.77 34.07
C LEU A 16 37.44 -26.29 32.69
N LEU A 17 38.35 -26.91 31.92
CA LEU A 17 38.08 -27.43 30.58
C LEU A 17 37.44 -28.83 30.56
N ASN A 18 37.58 -29.63 31.62
CA ASN A 18 37.25 -31.05 31.55
C ASN A 18 35.95 -31.47 32.26
N ASN A 19 35.26 -30.61 33.03
CA ASN A 19 34.21 -31.06 33.97
C ASN A 19 32.87 -30.30 33.96
N LEU A 20 32.53 -29.50 32.94
CA LEU A 20 31.23 -28.80 32.87
C LEU A 20 30.57 -28.89 31.49
N ASP A 21 29.24 -29.10 31.49
CA ASP A 21 28.36 -29.18 30.32
C ASP A 21 28.44 -27.91 29.45
N TRP A 22 28.63 -28.06 28.13
CA TRP A 22 28.87 -26.95 27.18
C TRP A 22 27.69 -25.97 27.11
N SER A 23 26.48 -26.42 27.46
CA SER A 23 25.29 -25.57 27.61
C SER A 23 25.48 -24.43 28.63
N CYS A 24 26.31 -24.64 29.67
CA CYS A 24 26.63 -23.62 30.67
C CYS A 24 27.67 -22.60 30.17
N ARG A 25 28.62 -23.01 29.32
CA ARG A 25 29.65 -22.11 28.76
C ARG A 25 29.07 -21.05 27.83
N ILE A 26 28.08 -21.42 27.01
CA ILE A 26 27.37 -20.49 26.11
C ILE A 26 26.71 -19.35 26.91
N LYS A 27 26.19 -19.67 28.10
CA LYS A 27 25.50 -18.71 28.96
C LYS A 27 26.44 -17.69 29.62
N GLU A 28 27.65 -18.11 29.99
CA GLU A 28 28.65 -17.23 30.61
C GLU A 28 29.40 -16.36 29.59
N ILE A 29 29.77 -16.91 28.43
CA ILE A 29 30.45 -16.16 27.35
C ILE A 29 29.52 -15.07 26.79
N TRP A 30 28.24 -15.38 26.59
CA TRP A 30 27.27 -14.42 26.03
C TRP A 30 26.90 -13.27 26.96
N ASN A 31 26.84 -13.52 28.28
CA ASN A 31 26.58 -12.44 29.25
C ASN A 31 27.75 -11.46 29.37
N PHE A 32 28.97 -11.85 28.98
CA PHE A 32 30.17 -11.05 29.15
C PHE A 32 30.51 -10.20 27.92
N GLN A 33 30.23 -10.67 26.70
CA GLN A 33 30.57 -9.96 25.45
C GLN A 33 29.42 -9.14 24.84
N PHE A 34 28.15 -9.47 25.12
CA PHE A 34 26.98 -8.80 24.51
C PHE A 34 26.19 -7.97 25.52
N ARG A 35 26.86 -7.46 26.55
CA ARG A 35 26.20 -6.83 27.70
C ARG A 35 25.52 -5.50 27.37
N ASP A 36 25.92 -4.85 26.28
CA ASP A 36 25.56 -3.47 25.97
C ASP A 36 24.60 -3.30 24.78
N ASN A 37 24.18 -4.39 24.11
CA ASN A 37 23.20 -4.34 22.99
C ASN A 37 21.99 -5.28 23.23
N PRO A 38 20.77 -4.74 23.40
CA PRO A 38 19.55 -5.53 23.62
C PRO A 38 19.15 -6.47 22.46
N HIS A 39 19.45 -6.10 21.21
CA HIS A 39 19.18 -6.94 20.04
C HIS A 39 20.08 -8.19 20.05
N ASP A 40 21.36 -8.01 20.33
CA ASP A 40 22.33 -9.09 20.41
C ASP A 40 21.99 -10.06 21.56
N GLN A 41 21.51 -9.55 22.69
CA GLN A 41 21.03 -10.38 23.81
C GLN A 41 19.78 -11.19 23.47
N LYS A 42 18.83 -10.61 22.74
CA LYS A 42 17.61 -11.29 22.31
C LYS A 42 17.92 -12.38 21.29
N ALA A 43 18.76 -12.07 20.31
CA ALA A 43 19.19 -13.00 19.27
C ALA A 43 20.04 -14.15 19.86
N ALA A 44 20.97 -13.84 20.76
CA ALA A 44 21.70 -14.83 21.54
C ALA A 44 20.72 -15.77 22.27
N LYS A 45 19.78 -15.24 23.07
CA LYS A 45 18.78 -16.07 23.78
C LYS A 45 17.95 -16.96 22.86
N LYS A 46 17.65 -16.53 21.63
CA LYS A 46 17.00 -17.35 20.60
C LYS A 46 17.91 -18.52 20.17
N ILE A 47 19.18 -18.28 19.84
CA ILE A 47 20.13 -19.33 19.48
C ILE A 47 20.30 -20.35 20.63
N GLN A 48 20.37 -19.90 21.89
CA GLN A 48 20.42 -20.78 23.07
C GLN A 48 19.20 -21.72 23.12
N THR A 49 18.02 -21.16 22.84
CA THR A 49 16.77 -21.90 22.86
C THR A 49 16.72 -22.91 21.71
N TRP A 50 17.09 -22.48 20.51
CA TRP A 50 17.20 -23.32 19.32
C TRP A 50 18.18 -24.47 19.52
N PHE A 51 19.41 -24.22 19.99
CA PHE A 51 20.42 -25.25 20.21
C PHE A 51 19.92 -26.33 21.20
N ARG A 52 19.25 -25.90 22.28
CA ARG A 52 18.64 -26.82 23.25
C ARG A 52 17.50 -27.65 22.63
N GLU A 53 16.65 -27.03 21.81
CA GLU A 53 15.56 -27.74 21.14
C GLU A 53 16.07 -28.73 20.09
N THR A 54 17.07 -28.36 19.30
CA THR A 54 17.74 -29.23 18.34
C THR A 54 18.39 -30.43 19.04
N GLN A 55 19.06 -30.21 20.18
CA GLN A 55 19.62 -31.28 21.00
C GLN A 55 18.56 -32.25 21.52
N GLU A 56 17.42 -31.74 21.99
CA GLU A 56 16.30 -32.57 22.47
C GLU A 56 15.61 -33.34 21.34
N ARG A 57 15.54 -32.78 20.12
CA ARG A 57 15.03 -33.45 18.92
C ARG A 57 15.96 -34.55 18.46
N ARG A 58 17.27 -34.31 18.43
CA ARG A 58 18.30 -35.33 18.14
C ARG A 58 18.20 -36.54 19.08
N LYS A 59 17.93 -36.32 20.37
CA LYS A 59 17.74 -37.41 21.34
C LYS A 59 16.48 -38.24 21.08
N ARG A 60 15.48 -37.68 20.40
CA ARG A 60 14.16 -38.31 20.15
C ARG A 60 14.03 -38.91 18.74
N SER A 61 14.79 -38.40 17.78
CA SER A 61 14.80 -38.87 16.38
C SER A 61 15.83 -39.98 16.18
N VAL A 62 15.45 -41.07 15.52
CA VAL A 62 16.39 -42.14 15.17
C VAL A 62 17.15 -41.71 13.91
N ARG A 63 18.39 -41.24 14.09
CA ARG A 63 19.36 -40.86 13.04
C ARG A 63 18.76 -40.01 11.91
N ASP A 64 18.43 -38.77 12.24
CA ASP A 64 18.19 -37.72 11.26
C ASP A 64 19.55 -37.08 10.90
N PRO A 65 20.08 -37.32 9.68
CA PRO A 65 21.42 -36.88 9.29
C PRO A 65 21.54 -35.35 9.20
N ILE A 66 20.43 -34.66 8.87
CA ILE A 66 20.40 -33.21 8.69
C ILE A 66 20.42 -32.53 10.06
N LEU A 67 19.56 -32.97 10.99
CA LEU A 67 19.59 -32.45 12.37
C LEU A 67 20.90 -32.77 13.10
N GLU A 68 21.50 -33.93 12.82
CA GLU A 68 22.78 -34.33 13.39
C GLU A 68 23.92 -33.49 12.81
N LYS A 69 23.87 -33.20 11.50
CA LYS A 69 24.79 -32.28 10.83
C LYS A 69 24.68 -30.88 11.42
N ILE A 70 23.50 -30.25 11.38
CA ILE A 70 23.26 -28.90 11.94
C ILE A 70 23.74 -28.79 13.40
N TYR A 71 23.44 -29.78 14.24
CA TYR A 71 23.90 -29.79 15.64
C TYR A 71 25.43 -29.79 15.75
N ASN A 72 26.10 -30.63 14.95
CA ASN A 72 27.56 -30.72 14.94
C ASN A 72 28.21 -29.43 14.40
N GLU A 73 27.59 -28.77 13.42
CA GLU A 73 28.07 -27.50 12.85
C GLU A 73 28.07 -26.38 13.89
N ILE A 74 26.95 -26.19 14.59
CA ILE A 74 26.83 -25.16 15.63
C ILE A 74 27.78 -25.47 16.79
N SER A 75 27.90 -26.75 17.15
CA SER A 75 28.80 -27.20 18.21
C SER A 75 30.27 -26.92 17.86
N ASN A 76 30.69 -27.20 16.62
CA ASN A 76 32.04 -26.92 16.14
C ASN A 76 32.31 -25.41 16.04
N PHE A 77 31.35 -24.64 15.53
CA PHE A 77 31.40 -23.17 15.49
C PHE A 77 31.59 -22.57 16.89
N CYS A 78 30.82 -23.04 17.88
CA CYS A 78 30.98 -22.63 19.28
C CYS A 78 32.34 -23.03 19.88
N GLN A 79 32.90 -24.18 19.48
CA GLN A 79 34.23 -24.61 19.91
C GLN A 79 35.35 -23.76 19.30
N GLU A 80 35.29 -23.42 18.00
CA GLU A 80 36.28 -22.55 17.36
C GLU A 80 36.26 -21.12 17.94
N PHE A 81 35.07 -20.58 18.19
CA PHE A 81 34.89 -19.27 18.82
C PHE A 81 35.47 -19.22 20.23
N ALA A 82 35.26 -20.28 21.03
CA ALA A 82 35.75 -20.36 22.40
C ALA A 82 37.27 -20.59 22.50
N VAL A 83 37.89 -21.23 21.50
CA VAL A 83 39.29 -21.67 21.55
C VAL A 83 40.25 -20.73 20.80
N LYS A 84 39.84 -20.07 19.70
CA LYS A 84 40.82 -19.50 18.77
C LYS A 84 40.87 -17.99 18.53
N GLN A 85 39.81 -17.16 18.59
CA GLN A 85 39.99 -15.75 18.18
C GLN A 85 39.04 -14.72 18.84
N LYS A 86 39.63 -13.65 19.39
CA LYS A 86 39.06 -12.29 19.35
C LYS A 86 39.45 -11.69 17.99
N GLY A 87 38.50 -11.44 17.09
CA GLY A 87 38.76 -10.80 15.79
C GLY A 87 37.52 -10.57 14.92
N GLU A 88 37.55 -9.52 14.10
CA GLU A 88 36.43 -9.02 13.27
C GLU A 88 35.77 -10.06 12.35
N ILE A 89 36.52 -11.04 11.85
CA ILE A 89 35.99 -12.05 10.90
C ILE A 89 34.98 -12.98 11.59
N ALA A 90 35.24 -13.39 12.83
CA ALA A 90 34.29 -14.19 13.61
C ALA A 90 33.02 -13.40 13.96
N VAL A 91 33.15 -12.08 14.19
CA VAL A 91 32.03 -11.17 14.47
C VAL A 91 31.16 -10.94 13.23
N ARG A 92 31.74 -10.88 12.02
CA ARG A 92 30.98 -10.75 10.77
C ARG A 92 30.17 -12.01 10.43
N LYS A 93 30.77 -13.20 10.55
CA LYS A 93 30.06 -14.49 10.43
C LYS A 93 28.93 -14.62 11.47
N TYR A 94 29.16 -14.09 12.67
CA TYR A 94 28.21 -14.07 13.79
C TYR A 94 27.01 -13.13 13.54
N ASN A 95 27.23 -11.95 12.95
CA ASN A 95 26.13 -11.03 12.60
C ASN A 95 25.22 -11.56 11.49
N LEU A 96 25.78 -12.27 10.49
CA LEU A 96 25.00 -12.93 9.43
C LEU A 96 24.05 -13.99 9.97
N LEU A 97 24.50 -14.76 10.96
CA LEU A 97 23.72 -15.83 11.60
C LEU A 97 22.74 -15.32 12.66
N LEU A 98 22.95 -14.14 13.23
CA LEU A 98 22.11 -13.56 14.29
C LEU A 98 21.11 -12.51 13.81
N ARG A 99 21.15 -12.12 12.53
CA ARG A 99 20.02 -11.40 11.94
C ARG A 99 18.79 -12.27 12.17
N GLY A 100 17.84 -11.74 12.95
CA GLY A 100 16.74 -12.53 13.50
C GLY A 100 15.95 -13.30 12.44
N SER A 101 15.93 -12.79 11.21
CA SER A 101 15.35 -13.44 10.03
C SER A 101 15.96 -14.80 9.72
N THR A 102 17.29 -14.95 9.65
CA THR A 102 17.95 -16.23 9.28
C THR A 102 17.55 -17.36 10.22
N VAL A 103 17.59 -17.10 11.53
CA VAL A 103 17.24 -18.10 12.56
C VAL A 103 15.73 -18.37 12.56
N ASP A 104 14.91 -17.33 12.40
CA ASP A 104 13.45 -17.48 12.38
C ASP A 104 13.00 -18.30 11.14
N THR A 105 13.60 -18.06 9.96
CA THR A 105 13.36 -18.80 8.72
C THR A 105 13.76 -20.28 8.85
N ILE A 106 14.96 -20.57 9.37
CA ILE A 106 15.40 -21.97 9.58
C ILE A 106 14.49 -22.69 10.58
N VAL A 107 14.09 -22.01 11.66
CA VAL A 107 13.17 -22.59 12.65
C VAL A 107 11.82 -22.94 12.03
N GLU A 108 11.31 -22.11 11.12
CA GLU A 108 10.04 -22.35 10.44
C GLU A 108 10.13 -23.48 9.41
N LEU A 109 11.20 -23.53 8.61
CA LEU A 109 11.46 -24.66 7.69
C LEU A 109 11.50 -26.00 8.43
N ILE A 110 12.15 -26.07 9.60
CA ILE A 110 12.18 -27.31 10.41
C ILE A 110 10.80 -27.66 10.97
N LYS A 111 9.96 -26.67 11.32
CA LYS A 111 8.58 -26.95 11.76
C LYS A 111 7.76 -27.54 10.62
N LEU A 112 7.87 -26.96 9.41
CA LEU A 112 7.21 -27.46 8.21
C LEU A 112 7.64 -28.91 7.92
N GLN A 113 8.95 -29.17 7.91
CA GLN A 113 9.50 -30.52 7.74
C GLN A 113 8.89 -31.51 8.76
N SER A 114 8.77 -31.11 10.04
CA SER A 114 8.15 -31.94 11.08
C SER A 114 6.65 -32.20 10.86
N ILE A 115 5.93 -31.27 10.25
CA ILE A 115 4.51 -31.43 9.90
C ILE A 115 4.39 -32.42 8.74
N MET A 116 5.24 -32.27 7.74
CA MET A 116 5.26 -33.10 6.53
C MET A 116 5.59 -34.55 6.86
N ASP A 117 6.56 -34.81 7.74
CA ASP A 117 6.90 -36.16 8.21
C ASP A 117 5.73 -36.85 8.92
N LYS A 118 4.95 -36.10 9.70
CA LYS A 118 3.76 -36.65 10.38
C LYS A 118 2.69 -37.04 9.37
N ASN A 119 2.49 -36.22 8.35
CA ASN A 119 1.50 -36.44 7.30
C ASN A 119 1.89 -37.61 6.40
N ASN A 120 3.17 -37.73 6.03
CA ASN A 120 3.69 -38.85 5.25
C ASN A 120 3.50 -40.19 6.00
N ASN A 121 3.83 -40.22 7.30
CA ASN A 121 3.59 -41.37 8.16
C ASN A 121 2.09 -41.73 8.30
N TYR A 122 1.20 -40.74 8.22
CA TYR A 122 -0.24 -40.96 8.27
C TYR A 122 -0.79 -41.54 6.97
N LEU A 123 -0.38 -41.01 5.81
CA LEU A 123 -0.71 -41.55 4.49
C LEU A 123 -0.27 -43.01 4.35
N GLY A 124 0.93 -43.35 4.81
CA GLY A 124 1.41 -44.74 4.85
C GLY A 124 0.56 -45.68 5.71
N LYS A 125 -0.11 -45.19 6.76
CA LYS A 125 -1.06 -45.98 7.57
C LYS A 125 -2.41 -46.16 6.87
N LEU A 126 -2.88 -45.17 6.11
CA LEU A 126 -4.12 -45.25 5.34
C LEU A 126 -4.00 -46.26 4.20
N LYS A 127 -2.86 -46.26 3.49
CA LYS A 127 -2.55 -47.23 2.42
C LYS A 127 -2.59 -48.67 2.91
N LYS A 128 -2.05 -48.92 4.12
CA LYS A 128 -2.10 -50.24 4.78
C LYS A 128 -3.50 -50.69 5.21
N ARG A 129 -4.46 -49.76 5.28
CA ARG A 129 -5.86 -50.02 5.65
C ARG A 129 -6.81 -50.13 4.46
N GLY A 130 -6.31 -50.02 3.22
CA GLY A 130 -7.07 -50.29 2.00
C GLY A 130 -7.97 -49.15 1.53
N TYR A 131 -7.68 -47.90 1.91
CA TYR A 131 -8.37 -46.71 1.42
C TYR A 131 -7.93 -46.32 0.00
N ASP A 132 -8.78 -45.56 -0.70
CA ASP A 132 -8.67 -45.17 -2.12
C ASP A 132 -7.22 -44.81 -2.53
N LEU A 133 -6.59 -45.75 -3.24
CA LEU A 133 -5.15 -45.75 -3.46
C LEU A 133 -4.71 -44.66 -4.46
N GLU A 134 -5.57 -44.27 -5.39
CA GLU A 134 -5.20 -43.37 -6.50
C GLU A 134 -4.99 -41.94 -5.98
N LYS A 135 -5.93 -41.44 -5.18
CA LYS A 135 -5.84 -40.11 -4.58
C LYS A 135 -4.82 -40.02 -3.44
N CYS A 136 -4.57 -41.13 -2.74
CA CYS A 136 -3.48 -41.19 -1.75
C CYS A 136 -2.10 -41.13 -2.42
N VAL A 137 -1.96 -41.68 -3.63
CA VAL A 137 -0.71 -41.63 -4.39
C VAL A 137 -0.45 -40.22 -4.93
N GLU A 138 -1.47 -39.53 -5.43
CA GLU A 138 -1.37 -38.12 -5.87
C GLU A 138 -0.89 -37.20 -4.72
N LEU A 139 -1.49 -37.32 -3.54
CA LEU A 139 -1.08 -36.54 -2.35
C LEU A 139 0.32 -36.91 -1.82
N GLU A 140 0.72 -38.17 -1.98
CA GLU A 140 2.07 -38.64 -1.61
C GLU A 140 3.13 -38.05 -2.57
N GLU A 141 2.80 -37.90 -3.85
CA GLU A 141 3.66 -37.27 -4.85
C GLU A 141 3.79 -35.76 -4.64
N GLU A 142 2.69 -35.05 -4.36
CA GLU A 142 2.71 -33.61 -4.01
C GLU A 142 3.52 -33.35 -2.73
N LEU A 143 3.26 -34.11 -1.66
CA LEU A 143 3.97 -33.95 -0.40
C LEU A 143 5.48 -34.20 -0.56
N LYS A 144 5.85 -35.17 -1.39
CA LYS A 144 7.26 -35.49 -1.67
C LYS A 144 7.95 -34.37 -2.44
N TYR A 145 7.26 -33.75 -3.41
CA TYR A 145 7.78 -32.61 -4.15
C TYR A 145 8.07 -31.43 -3.23
N VAL A 146 7.11 -31.08 -2.37
CA VAL A 146 7.27 -29.99 -1.39
C VAL A 146 8.38 -30.32 -0.38
N GLN A 147 8.50 -31.59 0.04
CA GLN A 147 9.52 -32.00 1.02
C GLN A 147 10.92 -31.80 0.46
N GLN A 148 11.10 -32.09 -0.83
CA GLN A 148 12.35 -31.87 -1.53
C GLN A 148 12.73 -30.38 -1.61
N GLU A 149 11.77 -29.48 -1.82
CA GLU A 149 12.03 -28.03 -1.83
C GLU A 149 12.47 -27.51 -0.45
N VAL A 150 11.80 -27.95 0.63
CA VAL A 150 12.16 -27.59 2.01
C VAL A 150 13.54 -28.12 2.40
N ASP A 151 13.86 -29.36 2.00
CA ASP A 151 15.17 -29.96 2.27
C ASP A 151 16.29 -29.22 1.52
N GLN A 152 16.07 -28.84 0.26
CA GLN A 152 17.05 -28.07 -0.54
C GLN A 152 17.34 -26.69 0.05
N LEU A 153 16.34 -26.02 0.63
CA LEU A 153 16.53 -24.73 1.32
C LEU A 153 17.25 -24.87 2.66
N LEU A 154 16.99 -25.96 3.39
CA LEU A 154 17.73 -26.25 4.62
C LEU A 154 19.21 -26.53 4.33
N ASP A 155 19.49 -27.20 3.22
CA ASP A 155 20.86 -27.44 2.72
C ASP A 155 21.52 -26.15 2.21
N SER A 156 20.80 -25.30 1.46
CA SER A 156 21.34 -24.02 0.96
C SER A 156 21.67 -23.03 2.10
N LEU A 157 20.92 -23.09 3.20
CA LEU A 157 21.18 -22.30 4.42
C LEU A 157 22.19 -22.96 5.37
N SER A 158 22.77 -24.12 5.00
CA SER A 158 23.80 -24.80 5.81
C SER A 158 25.11 -24.04 5.85
N ILE A 159 25.63 -23.86 7.07
CA ILE A 159 26.87 -23.14 7.34
C ILE A 159 28.08 -23.91 6.81
N THR A 160 28.04 -25.25 6.78
CA THR A 160 29.17 -26.03 6.26
C THR A 160 29.14 -26.26 4.77
N GLU A 161 27.97 -26.45 4.15
CA GLU A 161 27.90 -26.65 2.70
C GLU A 161 28.31 -25.40 1.94
N ASN A 162 28.08 -24.23 2.53
CA ASN A 162 28.43 -22.92 1.96
C ASN A 162 29.56 -22.23 2.73
N MET A 163 30.46 -23.00 3.36
CA MET A 163 31.53 -22.48 4.24
C MET A 163 32.41 -21.42 3.55
N GLU A 164 32.72 -21.59 2.25
CA GLU A 164 33.49 -20.62 1.46
C GLU A 164 32.73 -19.27 1.29
N LYS A 165 31.42 -19.31 1.00
CA LYS A 165 30.59 -18.11 0.88
C LYS A 165 30.39 -17.39 2.21
N HIS A 166 30.28 -18.17 3.29
CA HIS A 166 30.25 -17.63 4.65
C HIS A 166 31.62 -17.09 5.11
N GLU A 167 32.73 -17.60 4.57
CA GLU A 167 34.08 -17.04 4.76
C GLU A 167 34.26 -15.66 4.13
N GLU A 168 33.67 -15.46 2.95
CA GLU A 168 33.70 -14.18 2.22
C GLU A 168 32.68 -13.15 2.73
N ALA A 169 31.75 -13.58 3.59
CA ALA A 169 30.65 -12.75 4.11
C ALA A 169 29.77 -12.15 3.00
N ASP A 170 29.40 -12.96 2.01
CA ASP A 170 28.50 -12.59 0.92
C ASP A 170 27.05 -12.41 1.44
N VAL A 171 26.75 -11.17 1.87
CA VAL A 171 25.45 -10.76 2.44
C VAL A 171 24.34 -10.82 1.39
N GLU A 172 24.66 -10.45 0.14
CA GLU A 172 23.69 -10.39 -0.96
C GLU A 172 23.20 -11.79 -1.34
N TRP A 173 24.12 -12.78 -1.39
CA TRP A 173 23.72 -14.18 -1.55
C TRP A 173 22.80 -14.65 -0.41
N LEU A 174 23.15 -14.37 0.85
CA LEU A 174 22.34 -14.81 1.99
C LEU A 174 20.95 -14.16 2.01
N GLU A 175 20.83 -12.88 1.68
CA GLU A 175 19.54 -12.18 1.60
C GLU A 175 18.65 -12.78 0.50
N ASN A 176 19.23 -13.14 -0.65
CA ASN A 176 18.53 -13.83 -1.73
C ASN A 176 18.03 -15.22 -1.31
N GLU A 177 18.86 -16.03 -0.63
CA GLU A 177 18.45 -17.35 -0.12
C GLU A 177 17.33 -17.23 0.92
N LEU A 178 17.39 -16.23 1.81
CA LEU A 178 16.35 -16.01 2.81
C LEU A 178 15.03 -15.54 2.19
N GLN A 179 15.08 -14.74 1.14
CA GLN A 179 13.90 -14.33 0.38
C GLN A 179 13.25 -15.52 -0.32
N GLN A 180 14.06 -16.39 -0.95
CA GLN A 180 13.57 -17.63 -1.56
C GLN A 180 12.94 -18.55 -0.51
N ALA A 181 13.61 -18.75 0.64
CA ALA A 181 13.10 -19.57 1.71
C ALA A 181 11.77 -19.06 2.28
N THR A 182 11.63 -17.75 2.44
CA THR A 182 10.37 -17.13 2.93
C THR A 182 9.23 -17.33 1.93
N SER A 183 9.49 -17.13 0.63
CA SER A 183 8.50 -17.37 -0.42
C SER A 183 8.02 -18.84 -0.47
N VAL A 184 8.93 -19.80 -0.28
CA VAL A 184 8.57 -21.22 -0.22
C VAL A 184 7.77 -21.52 1.05
N ILE A 185 8.16 -20.99 2.21
CA ILE A 185 7.39 -21.14 3.46
C ILE A 185 5.95 -20.67 3.28
N ASP A 186 5.74 -19.47 2.73
CA ASP A 186 4.41 -18.89 2.54
C ASP A 186 3.56 -19.75 1.60
N ARG A 187 4.13 -20.18 0.46
CA ARG A 187 3.46 -21.08 -0.48
C ARG A 187 3.07 -22.42 0.16
N VAL A 188 3.94 -22.99 1.01
CA VAL A 188 3.66 -24.25 1.69
C VAL A 188 2.60 -24.08 2.78
N LEU A 189 2.59 -22.95 3.49
CA LEU A 189 1.56 -22.63 4.47
C LEU A 189 0.19 -22.40 3.78
N GLU A 190 0.17 -21.69 2.66
CA GLU A 190 -1.04 -21.54 1.83
C GLU A 190 -1.55 -22.89 1.31
N TRP A 191 -0.66 -23.76 0.83
CA TRP A 191 -1.03 -25.13 0.46
C TRP A 191 -1.64 -25.88 1.65
N ILE A 192 -1.02 -25.82 2.85
CA ILE A 192 -1.59 -26.43 4.06
C ILE A 192 -2.98 -25.85 4.39
N GLU A 193 -3.15 -24.52 4.30
CA GLU A 193 -4.44 -23.85 4.58
C GLU A 193 -5.52 -24.15 3.53
N GLU A 194 -5.16 -24.25 2.25
CA GLU A 194 -6.07 -24.68 1.19
C GLU A 194 -6.55 -26.12 1.45
N TYR A 195 -5.65 -27.00 1.88
CA TYR A 195 -5.99 -28.37 2.26
C TYR A 195 -6.81 -28.46 3.56
N GLU A 196 -6.58 -27.57 4.54
CA GLU A 196 -7.40 -27.49 5.77
C GLU A 196 -8.78 -26.84 5.52
N SER A 197 -8.87 -25.88 4.59
CA SER A 197 -10.10 -25.14 4.25
C SER A 197 -11.00 -25.89 3.26
N LEU A 198 -10.43 -26.82 2.47
CA LEU A 198 -11.14 -27.89 1.78
C LEU A 198 -11.69 -28.90 2.81
N ASN A 199 -12.70 -28.44 3.54
CA ASN A 199 -13.58 -29.25 4.39
C ASN A 199 -14.47 -30.22 3.57
N SER A 200 -13.98 -30.69 2.41
CA SER A 200 -14.58 -31.71 1.54
C SER A 200 -14.11 -33.13 1.89
N LEU A 201 -13.17 -33.30 2.82
CA LEU A 201 -12.82 -34.63 3.35
C LEU A 201 -13.77 -35.16 4.44
N ALA A 202 -14.72 -34.34 4.94
CA ALA A 202 -15.82 -34.83 5.75
C ALA A 202 -16.77 -35.79 4.98
N ILE A 203 -16.64 -35.87 3.65
CA ILE A 203 -17.37 -36.82 2.80
C ILE A 203 -16.59 -38.15 2.61
N PHE A 204 -15.28 -38.19 2.89
CA PHE A 204 -14.43 -39.35 2.56
C PHE A 204 -13.73 -40.01 3.76
N CYS A 205 -13.86 -39.46 4.98
CA CYS A 205 -13.45 -40.15 6.20
C CYS A 205 -14.43 -39.83 7.36
N PRO A 206 -15.42 -40.68 7.66
CA PRO A 206 -16.40 -40.39 8.70
C PRO A 206 -15.73 -40.40 10.09
N SER A 207 -15.73 -39.24 10.73
CA SER A 207 -14.97 -38.96 11.96
C SER A 207 -15.67 -39.37 13.26
N GLU A 208 -16.82 -40.04 13.23
CA GLU A 208 -17.58 -40.28 14.48
C GLU A 208 -17.36 -41.64 15.15
N GLN A 209 -16.44 -42.49 14.68
CA GLN A 209 -16.22 -43.78 15.35
C GLN A 209 -14.78 -44.14 15.78
N TYR A 210 -13.71 -43.55 15.21
CA TYR A 210 -12.33 -44.00 15.52
C TYR A 210 -11.21 -42.94 15.51
N GLY A 211 -11.47 -41.70 15.96
CA GLY A 211 -10.39 -40.79 16.39
C GLY A 211 -9.38 -40.36 15.30
N CYS A 212 -9.86 -39.99 14.11
CA CYS A 212 -9.03 -39.36 13.07
C CYS A 212 -9.01 -37.84 13.27
N ALA A 213 -7.95 -37.31 13.88
CA ALA A 213 -7.63 -35.89 13.85
C ALA A 213 -6.31 -35.73 13.09
N TRP A 214 -6.32 -34.97 11.99
CA TRP A 214 -5.11 -34.31 11.50
C TRP A 214 -4.50 -33.51 12.67
N PRO A 215 -3.17 -33.46 12.85
CA PRO A 215 -2.57 -32.64 13.90
C PRO A 215 -2.86 -31.16 13.64
N GLN A 216 -3.99 -30.65 14.15
CA GLN A 216 -4.42 -29.27 13.97
C GLN A 216 -3.31 -28.30 14.41
N LEU A 217 -2.95 -27.35 13.55
CA LEU A 217 -2.19 -26.15 13.90
C LEU A 217 -3.03 -25.27 14.84
N ARG A 218 -3.14 -25.64 16.13
CA ARG A 218 -3.65 -24.73 17.17
C ARG A 218 -2.58 -23.71 17.57
N ALA A 219 -2.26 -22.78 16.69
CA ALA A 219 -1.85 -21.45 17.14
C ALA A 219 -3.13 -20.72 17.57
N LYS A 220 -3.40 -20.69 18.89
CA LYS A 220 -4.54 -19.99 19.47
C LYS A 220 -4.47 -18.50 19.13
N SER A 221 -5.19 -18.06 18.10
CA SER A 221 -5.55 -16.66 17.97
C SER A 221 -6.56 -16.30 19.07
N LYS A 222 -6.36 -15.12 19.67
CA LYS A 222 -7.02 -14.62 20.89
C LYS A 222 -8.53 -14.35 20.73
N ARG A 223 -9.14 -14.73 19.59
CA ARG A 223 -10.48 -14.32 19.14
C ARG A 223 -11.66 -15.12 19.69
N GLU A 224 -11.46 -16.29 20.30
CA GLU A 224 -12.59 -17.19 20.65
C GLU A 224 -13.10 -17.12 22.10
N LYS A 225 -12.58 -16.26 22.97
CA LYS A 225 -12.91 -16.31 24.41
C LYS A 225 -14.04 -15.40 24.91
N GLU A 226 -14.66 -14.57 24.09
CA GLU A 226 -15.67 -13.61 24.61
C GLU A 226 -17.10 -13.79 24.10
N MET A 227 -17.42 -14.88 23.42
CA MET A 227 -18.79 -15.07 22.92
C MET A 227 -19.28 -16.49 23.14
N LYS A 228 -19.73 -16.80 24.37
CA LYS A 228 -20.59 -17.96 24.67
C LYS A 228 -21.18 -17.88 26.09
N SER A 229 -22.32 -17.20 26.23
CA SER A 229 -23.37 -17.61 27.19
C SER A 229 -24.70 -16.91 26.91
N ALA A 230 -25.63 -17.57 26.21
CA ALA A 230 -27.07 -17.35 26.37
C ALA A 230 -27.86 -18.57 25.86
N PRO A 231 -29.00 -18.94 26.49
CA PRO A 231 -29.63 -20.25 26.32
C PRO A 231 -30.70 -20.29 25.23
N LYS A 232 -30.96 -21.52 24.77
CA LYS A 232 -31.91 -21.91 23.72
C LYS A 232 -33.37 -21.68 24.14
N TYR A 233 -34.17 -21.03 23.28
CA TYR A 233 -35.63 -21.17 23.26
C TYR A 233 -36.16 -21.30 21.84
N SER A 234 -37.29 -22.03 21.78
CA SER A 234 -37.87 -22.71 20.64
C SER A 234 -38.87 -21.85 19.86
N ILE A 235 -38.90 -22.06 18.54
CA ILE A 235 -40.02 -22.05 17.58
C ILE A 235 -41.30 -21.32 18.04
N ALA A 236 -41.45 -20.06 17.63
CA ALA A 236 -42.70 -19.44 17.20
C ALA A 236 -42.45 -17.95 16.91
N PHE A 237 -42.52 -17.52 15.64
CA PHE A 237 -43.15 -16.27 15.18
C PHE A 237 -42.88 -16.04 13.69
N THR A 238 -43.70 -16.67 12.85
CA THR A 238 -43.66 -16.59 11.38
C THR A 238 -44.43 -15.39 10.82
N LEU A 239 -44.51 -14.26 11.53
CA LEU A 239 -45.40 -13.14 11.17
C LEU A 239 -44.86 -11.75 11.55
N ALA A 240 -43.54 -11.57 11.56
CA ALA A 240 -42.89 -10.27 11.80
C ALA A 240 -41.89 -9.86 10.69
N THR A 241 -41.89 -10.55 9.55
CA THR A 241 -40.92 -10.34 8.46
C THR A 241 -41.30 -9.28 7.43
N LEU A 242 -42.42 -8.56 7.59
CA LEU A 242 -42.86 -7.54 6.63
C LEU A 242 -42.86 -6.08 7.13
N LEU A 243 -42.35 -5.81 8.33
CA LEU A 243 -42.31 -4.45 8.91
C LEU A 243 -40.92 -4.04 9.48
N LEU A 244 -39.87 -4.79 9.14
CA LEU A 244 -38.47 -4.53 9.53
C LEU A 244 -37.55 -4.16 8.36
N LEU A 245 -38.12 -3.76 7.21
CA LEU A 245 -37.37 -3.33 6.01
C LEU A 245 -37.12 -1.81 5.93
N SER A 246 -37.43 -1.04 6.98
CA SER A 246 -37.21 0.41 7.02
C SER A 246 -36.21 0.89 8.08
N ALA A 247 -35.49 -0.01 8.76
CA ALA A 247 -34.46 0.38 9.72
C ALA A 247 -33.36 -0.69 9.91
N ALA A 248 -32.91 -1.32 8.82
CA ALA A 248 -31.60 -1.96 8.87
C ALA A 248 -30.55 -0.84 8.86
N PRO A 249 -29.65 -0.73 9.86
CA PRO A 249 -28.46 0.09 9.67
C PRO A 249 -27.78 -0.46 8.42
N TYR A 250 -27.51 0.42 7.45
CA TYR A 250 -26.69 0.07 6.30
C TYR A 250 -25.41 -0.54 6.85
N LEU A 251 -25.27 -1.86 6.74
CA LEU A 251 -23.97 -2.49 6.69
C LEU A 251 -23.36 -1.93 5.42
N SER A 252 -22.66 -0.80 5.56
CA SER A 252 -21.82 -0.23 4.53
C SER A 252 -20.72 -1.27 4.29
N LEU A 253 -20.97 -2.19 3.36
CA LEU A 253 -19.89 -2.95 2.76
C LEU A 253 -18.98 -1.90 2.12
N ALA A 254 -17.73 -1.89 2.55
CA ALA A 254 -16.74 -0.96 2.04
C ALA A 254 -16.67 -1.04 0.52
N ARG A 255 -16.53 0.13 -0.11
CA ARG A 255 -16.51 0.25 -1.57
C ARG A 255 -15.29 -0.46 -2.13
N THR A 256 -15.53 -1.39 -3.04
CA THR A 256 -14.50 -2.22 -3.66
C THR A 256 -13.67 -1.41 -4.66
N ALA A 257 -12.47 -1.92 -4.95
CA ALA A 257 -11.63 -1.42 -6.04
C ALA A 257 -12.41 -1.28 -7.37
N ALA A 258 -13.20 -2.30 -7.73
CA ALA A 258 -13.97 -2.30 -8.97
C ALA A 258 -15.01 -1.15 -9.03
N GLU A 259 -15.64 -0.80 -7.91
CA GLU A 259 -16.56 0.34 -7.87
C GLU A 259 -15.81 1.68 -7.94
N TRP A 260 -14.63 1.78 -7.33
CA TRP A 260 -13.79 2.98 -7.45
C TRP A 260 -13.33 3.26 -8.89
N ARG A 261 -13.15 2.23 -9.74
CA ARG A 261 -12.81 2.43 -11.18
C ARG A 261 -13.81 3.28 -11.95
N THR A 262 -15.08 3.27 -11.53
CA THR A 262 -16.13 4.02 -12.22
C THR A 262 -16.16 5.49 -11.82
N ARG A 263 -15.47 5.85 -10.73
CA ARG A 263 -15.44 7.20 -10.18
C ARG A 263 -14.43 8.09 -10.89
N THR A 264 -14.60 9.40 -10.72
CA THR A 264 -13.60 10.42 -11.04
C THR A 264 -13.35 11.27 -9.80
N ILE A 265 -12.07 11.48 -9.47
CA ILE A 265 -11.66 12.12 -8.22
C ILE A 265 -11.26 13.58 -8.47
N TYR A 266 -11.84 14.50 -7.70
CA TYR A 266 -11.37 15.87 -7.59
C TYR A 266 -10.45 16.01 -6.37
N GLN A 267 -9.16 16.21 -6.58
CA GLN A 267 -8.22 16.46 -5.48
C GLN A 267 -8.28 17.92 -5.06
N LEU A 268 -8.48 18.17 -3.77
CA LEU A 268 -8.51 19.52 -3.20
C LEU A 268 -7.63 19.62 -1.95
N LEU A 269 -7.08 20.81 -1.72
CA LEU A 269 -6.40 21.14 -0.46
C LEU A 269 -7.41 21.83 0.45
N THR A 270 -7.66 21.27 1.64
CA THR A 270 -8.73 21.76 2.53
C THR A 270 -8.59 23.25 2.82
N ASP A 271 -7.37 23.72 3.12
CA ASP A 271 -7.07 25.14 3.39
C ASP A 271 -7.23 26.07 2.18
N ARG A 272 -7.23 25.53 0.96
CA ARG A 272 -7.16 26.30 -0.29
C ARG A 272 -8.40 26.20 -1.14
N PHE A 273 -9.34 25.31 -0.81
CA PHE A 273 -10.52 25.10 -1.63
C PHE A 273 -11.58 26.17 -1.37
N ALA A 274 -12.10 26.24 -0.14
CA ALA A 274 -13.21 27.12 0.20
C ALA A 274 -13.22 27.50 1.68
N GLN A 275 -13.50 28.78 1.95
CA GLN A 275 -13.59 29.34 3.31
C GLN A 275 -15.00 29.18 3.90
N THR A 276 -15.12 29.30 5.22
CA THR A 276 -16.40 29.20 5.94
C THR A 276 -17.40 30.28 5.48
N PRO A 277 -18.65 29.89 5.12
CA PRO A 277 -19.68 30.85 4.72
C PRO A 277 -19.97 31.90 5.80
N GLY A 278 -19.95 33.18 5.43
CA GLY A 278 -20.15 34.32 6.34
C GLY A 278 -18.92 34.71 7.16
N GLN A 279 -17.78 34.05 6.96
CA GLN A 279 -16.49 34.35 7.58
C GLN A 279 -15.35 34.40 6.55
N GLU A 280 -15.69 34.58 5.27
CA GLU A 280 -14.72 34.61 4.17
C GLU A 280 -13.79 35.83 4.29
N ASN A 281 -12.52 35.61 4.00
CA ASN A 281 -11.55 36.67 3.76
C ASN A 281 -10.91 36.43 2.38
N PRO A 282 -11.53 36.95 1.31
CA PRO A 282 -11.13 36.63 -0.06
C PRO A 282 -9.76 37.21 -0.44
N GLN A 283 -9.18 38.08 0.39
CA GLN A 283 -7.85 38.64 0.16
C GLN A 283 -6.74 37.68 0.56
N LEU A 284 -6.98 36.80 1.55
CA LEU A 284 -5.99 35.79 1.94
C LEU A 284 -5.68 34.90 0.75
N CYS A 285 -4.39 34.74 0.48
CA CYS A 285 -3.82 33.90 -0.57
C CYS A 285 -4.40 34.17 -1.98
N SER A 286 -4.99 35.35 -2.17
CA SER A 286 -5.52 35.79 -3.46
C SER A 286 -4.41 36.18 -4.43
N ASN A 287 -3.30 36.68 -3.88
CA ASN A 287 -2.10 36.98 -4.63
C ASN A 287 -1.07 35.87 -4.43
N ASN A 288 -1.07 34.89 -5.34
CA ASN A 288 -0.15 33.75 -5.35
C ASN A 288 1.29 34.11 -5.77
N GLU A 289 1.80 35.25 -5.31
CA GLU A 289 3.19 35.70 -5.49
C GLU A 289 3.92 35.91 -4.16
N ASN A 290 3.17 36.05 -3.07
CA ASN A 290 3.73 36.21 -1.75
C ASN A 290 4.02 34.83 -1.14
N GLU A 291 5.26 34.36 -1.27
CA GLU A 291 5.69 33.06 -0.76
C GLU A 291 5.39 32.89 0.74
N TYR A 292 5.56 33.95 1.53
CA TYR A 292 5.25 33.93 2.95
C TYR A 292 3.78 33.58 3.19
N GLU A 293 2.86 34.29 2.53
CA GLU A 293 1.42 34.10 2.71
C GLU A 293 0.95 32.70 2.25
N ILE A 294 1.47 32.20 1.12
CA ILE A 294 1.10 30.88 0.60
C ILE A 294 1.73 29.71 1.36
N ARG A 295 2.66 29.98 2.28
CA ARG A 295 3.20 29.00 3.24
C ARG A 295 2.46 29.02 4.59
N HIS A 296 1.35 29.77 4.68
CA HIS A 296 0.49 29.87 5.86
C HIS A 296 -0.94 29.39 5.58
N TYR A 297 -1.71 29.22 6.66
CA TYR A 297 -3.15 28.93 6.57
C TYR A 297 -3.88 30.10 5.90
N CYS A 298 -4.63 29.78 4.85
CA CYS A 298 -5.44 30.71 4.08
C CYS A 298 -6.93 30.68 4.47
N GLY A 299 -7.31 29.74 5.35
CA GLY A 299 -8.61 29.72 6.02
C GLY A 299 -9.67 28.85 5.35
N GLY A 300 -9.26 27.89 4.52
CA GLY A 300 -10.18 26.90 3.98
C GLY A 300 -10.64 25.88 5.03
N THR A 301 -11.91 25.49 4.99
CA THR A 301 -12.55 24.70 6.05
C THR A 301 -13.47 23.61 5.52
N PHE A 302 -13.83 22.64 6.38
CA PHE A 302 -14.84 21.63 6.05
C PHE A 302 -16.20 22.27 5.71
N SER A 303 -16.60 23.29 6.46
CA SER A 303 -17.83 24.06 6.21
C SER A 303 -17.79 24.80 4.87
N GLY A 304 -16.62 25.29 4.46
CA GLY A 304 -16.42 25.84 3.12
C GLY A 304 -16.58 24.79 2.02
N ILE A 305 -16.00 23.60 2.19
CA ILE A 305 -16.16 22.49 1.22
C ILE A 305 -17.63 22.10 1.09
N ILE A 306 -18.38 21.98 2.20
CA ILE A 306 -19.83 21.67 2.19
C ILE A 306 -20.58 22.66 1.28
N ASN A 307 -20.27 23.96 1.40
CA ASN A 307 -20.90 25.02 0.60
C ASN A 307 -20.54 24.99 -0.89
N LYS A 308 -19.56 24.17 -1.28
CA LYS A 308 -19.05 24.05 -2.66
C LYS A 308 -19.14 22.63 -3.23
N LEU A 309 -19.85 21.72 -2.56
CA LEU A 309 -20.10 20.38 -3.10
C LEU A 309 -20.84 20.41 -4.45
N ASP A 310 -21.73 21.39 -4.66
CA ASP A 310 -22.42 21.53 -5.94
C ASP A 310 -21.47 21.91 -7.08
N TYR A 311 -20.43 22.71 -6.81
CA TYR A 311 -19.39 23.00 -7.81
C TYR A 311 -18.66 21.73 -8.28
N ILE A 312 -18.27 20.86 -7.33
CA ILE A 312 -17.61 19.58 -7.64
C ILE A 312 -18.56 18.68 -8.45
N LYS A 313 -19.82 18.62 -8.04
CA LYS A 313 -20.86 17.81 -8.70
C LYS A 313 -21.17 18.30 -10.12
N ASP A 314 -21.33 19.61 -10.31
CA ASP A 314 -21.64 20.25 -11.60
C ASP A 314 -20.50 20.08 -12.60
N LEU A 315 -19.25 20.06 -12.12
CA LEU A 315 -18.08 19.72 -12.92
C LEU A 315 -18.02 18.23 -13.31
N GLY A 316 -18.94 17.43 -12.77
CA GLY A 316 -19.14 16.04 -13.11
C GLY A 316 -18.27 15.07 -12.31
N PHE A 317 -17.64 15.48 -11.21
CA PHE A 317 -16.98 14.56 -10.30
C PHE A 317 -17.98 13.84 -9.40
N ASP A 318 -17.62 12.65 -8.92
CA ASP A 318 -18.40 11.85 -7.97
C ASP A 318 -17.55 11.27 -6.83
N ALA A 319 -16.29 11.71 -6.74
CA ALA A 319 -15.46 11.57 -5.56
C ALA A 319 -14.58 12.81 -5.40
N PHE A 320 -14.17 13.12 -4.17
CA PHE A 320 -13.09 14.07 -3.92
C PHE A 320 -12.10 13.52 -2.90
N TRP A 321 -10.84 13.93 -3.06
CA TRP A 321 -9.73 13.62 -2.15
C TRP A 321 -9.33 14.90 -1.41
N ILE A 322 -9.32 14.86 -0.08
CA ILE A 322 -8.93 15.99 0.79
C ILE A 322 -7.59 15.74 1.48
N SER A 323 -6.92 16.85 1.85
CA SER A 323 -5.72 16.88 2.71
C SER A 323 -5.85 16.03 3.99
N PRO A 324 -4.73 15.61 4.61
CA PRO A 324 -4.81 14.93 5.89
C PRO A 324 -5.45 15.81 6.95
N VAL A 325 -6.39 15.24 7.71
CA VAL A 325 -7.28 16.00 8.62
C VAL A 325 -6.78 16.02 10.07
N VAL A 326 -5.71 15.30 10.38
CA VAL A 326 -5.20 15.20 11.76
C VAL A 326 -4.53 16.51 12.19
N LYS A 327 -4.49 16.75 13.50
CA LYS A 327 -3.87 17.95 14.07
C LYS A 327 -2.39 18.00 13.73
N GLN A 328 -1.94 19.19 13.36
CA GLN A 328 -0.60 19.47 12.87
C GLN A 328 0.27 20.07 13.97
N VAL A 329 1.59 20.04 13.77
CA VAL A 329 2.52 20.82 14.60
C VAL A 329 2.23 22.31 14.46
N GLU A 330 2.22 23.01 15.59
CA GLU A 330 2.02 24.46 15.65
C GLU A 330 3.35 25.20 15.77
N GLY A 331 3.39 26.42 15.24
CA GLY A 331 4.60 27.26 15.19
C GLY A 331 5.17 27.38 13.78
N GLU A 332 5.83 28.50 13.54
CA GLU A 332 6.45 28.80 12.25
C GLU A 332 7.80 28.08 12.11
N THR A 333 7.98 27.40 10.98
CA THR A 333 9.26 26.82 10.54
C THR A 333 9.83 27.69 9.42
N ARG A 334 11.10 27.46 9.05
CA ARG A 334 11.70 28.07 7.85
C ARG A 334 10.94 27.81 6.55
N TYR A 335 10.08 26.79 6.51
CA TYR A 335 9.26 26.43 5.36
C TYR A 335 7.77 26.76 5.53
N GLY A 336 7.41 27.51 6.57
CA GLY A 336 6.04 27.88 6.91
C GLY A 336 5.44 27.03 8.03
N VAL A 337 4.13 26.78 7.95
CA VAL A 337 3.37 26.01 8.95
C VAL A 337 2.73 24.77 8.31
N GLY A 338 2.20 23.84 9.12
CA GLY A 338 1.60 22.58 8.66
C GLY A 338 0.23 22.70 7.95
N TRP A 339 -0.02 23.75 7.17
CA TRP A 339 -1.33 24.03 6.57
C TRP A 339 -1.79 23.01 5.51
N HIS A 340 -0.85 22.26 4.94
CA HIS A 340 -1.11 21.23 3.93
C HIS A 340 -1.59 19.91 4.54
N GLY A 341 -1.37 19.68 5.85
CA GLY A 341 -1.83 18.48 6.58
C GLY A 341 -0.78 17.36 6.77
N TYR A 342 0.41 17.48 6.18
CA TYR A 342 1.44 16.40 6.18
C TYR A 342 2.40 16.45 7.38
N TRP A 343 2.24 17.39 8.31
CA TRP A 343 3.09 17.56 9.49
C TRP A 343 2.33 17.25 10.78
N ALA A 344 1.86 16.01 10.89
CA ALA A 344 1.01 15.56 11.99
C ALA A 344 1.69 15.74 13.36
N GLN A 345 0.94 16.26 14.32
CA GLN A 345 1.29 16.23 15.74
C GLN A 345 0.48 15.19 16.50
N ASP A 346 -0.84 15.16 16.29
CA ASP A 346 -1.75 14.29 17.04
C ASP A 346 -2.71 13.58 16.08
N LEU A 347 -2.53 12.27 15.96
CA LEU A 347 -3.30 11.42 15.04
C LEU A 347 -4.79 11.28 15.44
N TYR A 348 -5.13 11.52 16.70
CA TYR A 348 -6.49 11.35 17.24
C TYR A 348 -7.23 12.69 17.46
N GLN A 349 -6.62 13.81 17.08
CA GLN A 349 -7.27 15.12 17.05
C GLN A 349 -7.40 15.61 15.61
N ILE A 350 -8.52 16.28 15.30
CA ILE A 350 -8.73 16.93 14.00
C ILE A 350 -8.06 18.30 13.99
N ASN A 351 -7.50 18.69 12.85
CA ASN A 351 -6.85 19.98 12.64
C ASN A 351 -7.85 21.12 12.91
N PRO A 352 -7.65 21.92 13.98
CA PRO A 352 -8.59 22.95 14.36
C PRO A 352 -8.70 24.09 13.33
N HIS A 353 -7.70 24.25 12.46
CA HIS A 353 -7.73 25.25 11.38
C HIS A 353 -8.73 24.87 10.26
N PHE A 354 -8.99 23.57 10.05
CA PHE A 354 -9.97 23.10 9.06
C PHE A 354 -11.40 23.05 9.62
N GLY A 355 -11.53 22.95 10.95
CA GLY A 355 -12.80 22.89 11.66
C GLY A 355 -12.82 21.80 12.73
N THR A 356 -14.01 21.51 13.22
CA THR A 356 -14.26 20.50 14.26
C THR A 356 -14.47 19.10 13.68
N ALA A 357 -14.30 18.06 14.51
CA ALA A 357 -14.64 16.69 14.15
C ALA A 357 -16.12 16.54 13.73
N ASP A 358 -17.04 17.28 14.35
CA ASP A 358 -18.45 17.27 13.97
C ASP A 358 -18.69 17.92 12.61
N GLU A 359 -17.93 18.97 12.24
CA GLU A 359 -17.99 19.55 10.90
C GLU A 359 -17.42 18.61 9.84
N LEU A 360 -16.36 17.86 10.15
CA LEU A 360 -15.87 16.82 9.26
C LEU A 360 -16.94 15.74 9.01
N LYS A 361 -17.63 15.26 10.06
CA LYS A 361 -18.76 14.32 9.91
C LYS A 361 -19.89 14.91 9.05
N LYS A 362 -20.20 16.19 9.22
CA LYS A 362 -21.19 16.90 8.39
C LYS A 362 -20.75 16.96 6.93
N LEU A 363 -19.47 17.17 6.65
CA LEU A 363 -18.93 17.16 5.29
C LEU A 363 -19.13 15.79 4.63
N ILE A 364 -18.71 14.71 5.28
CA ILE A 364 -18.87 13.36 4.74
C ILE A 364 -20.35 13.05 4.49
N LYS A 365 -21.21 13.36 5.46
CA LYS A 365 -22.65 13.17 5.32
C LYS A 365 -23.23 13.96 4.13
N ALA A 366 -22.88 15.23 3.99
CA ALA A 366 -23.37 16.09 2.90
C ALA A 366 -22.87 15.62 1.52
N ALA A 367 -21.65 15.08 1.45
CA ALA A 367 -21.12 14.45 0.24
C ALA A 367 -21.91 13.18 -0.12
N HIS A 368 -22.14 12.29 0.85
CA HIS A 368 -22.92 11.06 0.66
C HIS A 368 -24.37 11.34 0.24
N GLU A 369 -25.02 12.36 0.79
CA GLU A 369 -26.36 12.81 0.39
C GLU A 369 -26.43 13.23 -1.10
N LYS A 370 -25.28 13.55 -1.71
CA LYS A 370 -25.15 13.93 -3.13
C LYS A 370 -24.59 12.81 -4.03
N ASP A 371 -24.37 11.61 -3.49
CA ASP A 371 -23.64 10.48 -4.10
C ASP A 371 -22.21 10.87 -4.51
N ILE A 372 -21.50 11.55 -3.60
CA ILE A 372 -20.09 11.90 -3.76
C ILE A 372 -19.29 11.15 -2.69
N TRP A 373 -18.28 10.41 -3.12
CA TRP A 373 -17.39 9.66 -2.21
C TRP A 373 -16.24 10.52 -1.72
N VAL A 374 -15.80 10.27 -0.49
CA VAL A 374 -14.73 11.04 0.14
C VAL A 374 -13.53 10.16 0.40
N MET A 375 -12.42 10.51 -0.24
CA MET A 375 -11.11 9.93 0.00
C MET A 375 -10.30 10.83 0.93
N ILE A 376 -9.71 10.25 1.96
CA ILE A 376 -8.85 10.97 2.91
C ILE A 376 -7.38 10.68 2.65
N ASP A 377 -6.55 11.71 2.68
CA ASP A 377 -5.10 11.54 2.72
C ASP A 377 -4.60 11.14 4.11
N VAL A 378 -3.66 10.20 4.18
CA VAL A 378 -3.11 9.69 5.43
C VAL A 378 -1.59 9.51 5.33
N VAL A 379 -0.89 9.86 6.42
CA VAL A 379 0.57 9.79 6.52
C VAL A 379 0.95 8.81 7.64
N PRO A 380 1.27 7.55 7.32
CA PRO A 380 1.75 6.59 8.31
C PRO A 380 3.27 6.63 8.53
N ASN A 381 4.01 7.33 7.65
CA ASN A 381 5.47 7.32 7.64
C ASN A 381 6.10 8.18 8.74
N HIS A 382 5.70 9.44 8.88
CA HIS A 382 6.40 10.41 9.70
C HIS A 382 5.44 11.33 10.48
N MET A 383 5.98 11.98 11.50
CA MET A 383 5.33 13.09 12.23
C MET A 383 5.86 14.44 11.73
N GLY A 384 5.23 15.54 12.14
CA GLY A 384 5.62 16.90 11.73
C GLY A 384 6.92 17.38 12.36
N PRO A 385 7.71 18.23 11.68
CA PRO A 385 8.99 18.71 12.18
C PRO A 385 8.82 19.82 13.21
N GLN A 386 9.88 20.10 13.96
CA GLN A 386 9.99 21.25 14.86
C GLN A 386 11.30 22.00 14.58
N ASP A 387 11.20 23.18 13.97
CA ASP A 387 12.37 24.00 13.65
C ASP A 387 13.01 24.57 14.92
N GLY A 388 14.32 24.77 14.88
CA GLY A 388 15.12 25.30 16.00
C GLY A 388 15.26 24.36 17.21
N LYS A 389 14.70 23.14 17.17
CA LYS A 389 14.87 22.12 18.22
C LYS A 389 15.81 21.03 17.77
N THR A 390 16.55 20.43 18.71
CA THR A 390 17.37 19.25 18.44
C THR A 390 16.47 18.05 18.17
N PRO A 391 16.47 17.51 16.92
CA PRO A 391 15.61 16.40 16.56
C PRO A 391 16.00 15.09 17.27
N TRP A 392 15.09 14.12 17.33
CA TRP A 392 15.30 12.80 17.98
C TRP A 392 15.79 12.86 19.44
N THR A 393 15.21 13.75 20.24
CA THR A 393 15.38 13.73 21.71
C THR A 393 14.06 13.40 22.40
N GLU A 394 14.10 12.88 23.62
CA GLU A 394 12.88 12.63 24.42
C GLU A 394 12.02 13.90 24.55
N GLU A 395 12.64 15.08 24.63
CA GLU A 395 11.89 16.34 24.69
C GLU A 395 11.25 16.71 23.34
N TYR A 396 11.92 16.39 22.24
CA TYR A 396 11.42 16.64 20.90
C TYR A 396 10.16 15.81 20.63
N VAL A 397 10.19 14.51 20.93
CA VAL A 397 9.10 13.58 20.58
C VAL A 397 7.88 13.64 21.50
N LYS A 398 8.00 14.21 22.70
CA LYS A 398 6.93 14.29 23.71
C LYS A 398 5.63 14.94 23.23
N ILE A 399 5.68 15.80 22.22
CA ILE A 399 4.51 16.54 21.73
C ILE A 399 3.58 15.68 20.85
N TYR A 400 4.07 14.54 20.36
CA TYR A 400 3.37 13.71 19.41
C TYR A 400 2.39 12.77 20.11
N ASN A 401 1.24 12.52 19.50
CA ASN A 401 0.26 11.56 20.01
C ASN A 401 -0.17 10.61 18.89
N PRO A 402 -0.10 9.28 19.09
CA PRO A 402 0.28 8.57 20.33
C PRO A 402 1.79 8.34 20.51
N PHE A 403 2.62 8.72 19.54
CA PHE A 403 4.04 8.36 19.48
C PHE A 403 4.94 9.34 20.25
N ASN A 404 4.84 9.34 21.57
CA ASN A 404 5.52 10.33 22.43
C ASN A 404 6.87 9.89 23.01
N LYS A 405 7.49 8.85 22.44
CA LYS A 405 8.77 8.31 22.90
C LYS A 405 9.72 8.08 21.74
N ILE A 406 11.02 8.18 22.01
CA ILE A 406 12.05 8.01 20.97
C ILE A 406 12.04 6.60 20.36
N GLU A 407 11.65 5.59 21.14
CA GLU A 407 11.49 4.18 20.69
C GLU A 407 10.39 3.96 19.65
N ASN A 408 9.58 4.99 19.34
CA ASN A 408 8.58 4.94 18.28
C ASN A 408 9.12 5.41 16.92
N PHE A 409 10.36 5.87 16.86
CA PHE A 409 10.96 6.47 15.68
C PHE A 409 12.26 5.75 15.33
N HIS A 410 12.58 5.73 14.05
CA HIS A 410 13.91 5.36 13.59
C HIS A 410 14.98 6.32 14.15
N TYR A 411 16.22 5.85 14.22
CA TYR A 411 17.34 6.76 14.46
C TYR A 411 17.48 7.73 13.28
N TYR A 412 17.85 8.97 13.59
CA TYR A 412 18.05 9.97 12.55
C TYR A 412 19.16 9.56 11.58
N CYS A 413 18.82 9.58 10.30
CA CYS A 413 19.73 9.60 9.17
C CYS A 413 19.04 10.31 8.00
N ASP A 414 19.83 10.81 7.06
CA ASP A 414 19.30 11.40 5.84
C ASP A 414 19.10 10.32 4.76
N ILE A 415 18.07 10.52 3.94
CA ILE A 415 17.95 9.80 2.67
C ILE A 415 18.97 10.38 1.68
N ASN A 416 20.15 9.76 1.60
CA ASN A 416 21.28 10.23 0.79
C ASN A 416 21.69 9.22 -0.31
N ASN A 417 21.12 8.02 -0.30
CA ASN A 417 21.31 7.00 -1.31
C ASN A 417 19.94 6.45 -1.75
N PRO A 418 19.21 7.14 -2.64
CA PRO A 418 17.87 6.74 -3.05
C PRO A 418 17.83 5.42 -3.87
N GLY A 419 18.99 4.89 -4.28
CA GLY A 419 19.08 3.56 -4.89
C GLY A 419 19.10 2.41 -3.87
N ASP A 420 19.30 2.72 -2.59
CA ASP A 420 19.20 1.77 -1.48
C ASP A 420 17.82 1.92 -0.83
N GLN A 421 16.97 0.93 -1.07
CA GLN A 421 15.60 0.92 -0.54
C GLN A 421 15.57 0.95 1.00
N GLY A 422 16.58 0.37 1.68
CA GLY A 422 16.69 0.46 3.13
C GLY A 422 16.96 1.89 3.59
N ASN A 423 17.80 2.64 2.88
CA ASN A 423 17.99 4.07 3.18
C ASN A 423 16.70 4.87 2.96
N VAL A 424 15.90 4.54 1.94
CA VAL A 424 14.61 5.19 1.66
C VAL A 424 13.56 4.86 2.73
N GLU A 425 13.58 3.66 3.29
CA GLU A 425 12.60 3.14 4.27
C GLU A 425 12.92 3.45 5.74
N TYR A 426 14.21 3.62 6.08
CA TYR A 426 14.64 3.74 7.48
C TYR A 426 15.24 5.11 7.85
N CYS A 427 15.32 6.04 6.89
CA CYS A 427 15.87 7.38 7.10
C CYS A 427 14.84 8.48 6.84
N SER A 428 15.12 9.65 7.40
CA SER A 428 14.15 10.74 7.50
C SER A 428 14.05 11.56 6.23
N LEU A 429 12.82 11.83 5.82
CA LEU A 429 12.47 12.86 4.85
C LEU A 429 12.74 14.27 5.41
N GLY A 430 12.68 15.29 4.54
CA GLY A 430 12.70 16.71 4.95
C GLY A 430 14.08 17.40 5.00
N GLY A 431 15.17 16.64 4.88
CA GLY A 431 16.52 17.21 4.75
C GLY A 431 16.92 18.10 5.93
N ASP A 432 17.09 19.41 5.70
CA ASP A 432 17.48 20.37 6.74
C ASP A 432 16.34 20.74 7.70
N LEU A 433 15.09 20.34 7.39
CA LEU A 433 13.96 20.30 8.32
C LEU A 433 13.42 18.86 8.40
N PRO A 434 14.13 17.97 9.10
CA PRO A 434 13.88 16.54 9.00
C PRO A 434 12.58 16.14 9.69
N LEU A 435 11.85 15.22 9.07
CA LEU A 435 10.56 14.69 9.52
C LEU A 435 10.81 13.47 10.41
N PRO A 436 10.31 13.44 11.66
CA PRO A 436 10.44 12.28 12.54
C PRO A 436 9.85 11.02 11.95
N ASP A 437 10.71 10.12 11.53
CA ASP A 437 10.37 8.89 10.81
C ASP A 437 9.96 7.79 11.79
N LEU A 438 8.74 7.27 11.65
CA LEU A 438 8.16 6.27 12.55
C LEU A 438 8.77 4.89 12.28
N ASP A 439 9.10 4.17 13.35
CA ASP A 439 9.59 2.78 13.25
C ASP A 439 8.42 1.84 12.95
N THR A 440 8.09 1.67 11.67
CA THR A 440 6.96 0.83 11.21
C THR A 440 7.23 -0.68 11.31
N GLU A 441 8.44 -1.06 11.71
CA GLU A 441 8.89 -2.42 11.99
C GLU A 441 8.56 -2.80 13.43
N ASN A 442 8.53 -1.80 14.32
CA ASN A 442 8.10 -1.95 15.69
C ASN A 442 6.61 -2.37 15.73
N PRO A 443 6.30 -3.57 16.26
CA PRO A 443 4.93 -4.07 16.31
C PRO A 443 3.97 -3.18 17.10
N VAL A 444 4.47 -2.37 18.03
CA VAL A 444 3.66 -1.40 18.80
C VAL A 444 3.24 -0.25 17.90
N VAL A 445 4.16 0.33 17.12
CA VAL A 445 3.89 1.42 16.18
C VAL A 445 2.96 0.94 15.08
N ALA A 446 3.30 -0.18 14.44
CA ALA A 446 2.46 -0.76 13.39
C ALA A 446 1.05 -1.11 13.88
N SER A 447 0.93 -1.72 15.07
CA SER A 447 -0.39 -2.01 15.65
C SER A 447 -1.18 -0.74 15.96
N GLU A 448 -0.53 0.35 16.33
CA GLU A 448 -1.20 1.60 16.67
C GLU A 448 -1.64 2.36 15.41
N LEU A 449 -0.81 2.39 14.36
CA LEU A 449 -1.19 2.92 13.05
C LEU A 449 -2.39 2.16 12.46
N ASN A 450 -2.43 0.83 12.59
CA ASN A 450 -3.55 -0.01 12.16
C ASN A 450 -4.85 0.31 12.93
N LYS A 451 -4.76 0.58 14.24
CA LYS A 451 -5.93 1.02 15.03
C LYS A 451 -6.38 2.40 14.62
N TRP A 452 -5.44 3.32 14.46
CA TRP A 452 -5.71 4.71 14.08
C TRP A 452 -6.44 4.78 12.73
N ILE A 453 -5.94 4.09 11.69
CA ILE A 453 -6.58 4.12 10.39
C ILE A 453 -7.98 3.48 10.42
N ASN A 454 -8.16 2.40 11.18
CA ASN A 454 -9.48 1.79 11.37
C ASN A 454 -10.45 2.75 12.06
N TRP A 455 -9.99 3.45 13.09
CA TRP A 455 -10.79 4.46 13.79
C TRP A 455 -11.13 5.64 12.87
N LEU A 456 -10.13 6.22 12.20
CA LEU A 456 -10.31 7.39 11.33
C LEU A 456 -11.35 7.13 10.24
N VAL A 457 -11.24 5.98 9.55
CA VAL A 457 -12.20 5.60 8.51
C VAL A 457 -13.60 5.38 9.09
N LYS A 458 -13.73 4.64 10.20
CA LYS A 458 -15.04 4.31 10.79
C LYS A 458 -15.73 5.48 11.48
N GLU A 459 -14.97 6.33 12.15
CA GLU A 459 -15.48 7.46 12.95
C GLU A 459 -16.11 8.53 12.05
N PHE A 460 -15.48 8.79 10.90
CA PHE A 460 -15.90 9.83 9.97
C PHE A 460 -16.67 9.30 8.76
N GLY A 461 -16.49 8.02 8.41
CA GLY A 461 -17.19 7.38 7.30
C GLY A 461 -16.54 7.61 5.94
N PHE A 462 -15.21 7.68 5.86
CA PHE A 462 -14.49 7.82 4.59
C PHE A 462 -14.68 6.59 3.69
N ASP A 463 -14.73 6.79 2.37
CA ASP A 463 -14.98 5.74 1.38
C ASP A 463 -13.69 5.10 0.84
N GLY A 464 -12.55 5.78 1.04
CA GLY A 464 -11.23 5.36 0.57
C GLY A 464 -10.13 6.21 1.20
N ILE A 465 -8.88 5.75 1.04
CA ILE A 465 -7.69 6.45 1.54
C ILE A 465 -6.64 6.65 0.44
N ARG A 466 -5.99 7.81 0.44
CA ARG A 466 -4.72 8.03 -0.26
C ARG A 466 -3.62 7.99 0.78
N ILE A 467 -2.62 7.15 0.55
CA ILE A 467 -1.50 6.94 1.46
C ILE A 467 -0.31 7.72 0.92
N ASP A 468 0.13 8.71 1.69
CA ASP A 468 1.33 9.49 1.44
C ASP A 468 2.59 8.63 1.58
N THR A 469 3.65 9.00 0.85
CA THR A 469 5.01 8.50 1.08
C THR A 469 5.14 6.98 1.14
N ALA A 470 4.34 6.25 0.35
CA ALA A 470 4.23 4.79 0.46
C ALA A 470 5.54 4.03 0.14
N LYS A 471 6.47 4.64 -0.61
CA LYS A 471 7.79 4.04 -0.88
C LYS A 471 8.77 4.11 0.30
N HIS A 472 8.46 4.92 1.31
CA HIS A 472 9.29 5.17 2.49
C HIS A 472 8.95 4.27 3.67
N VAL A 473 7.99 3.35 3.51
CA VAL A 473 7.65 2.35 4.51
C VAL A 473 7.75 0.99 3.85
N ARG A 474 8.34 0.02 4.56
CA ARG A 474 8.59 -1.32 4.03
C ARG A 474 7.32 -1.96 3.48
N HIS A 475 7.48 -2.71 2.40
CA HIS A 475 6.35 -3.31 1.67
C HIS A 475 5.42 -4.16 2.57
N SER A 476 6.00 -4.95 3.47
CA SER A 476 5.28 -5.85 4.40
C SER A 476 4.42 -5.15 5.48
N PHE A 477 4.46 -3.83 5.59
CA PHE A 477 3.54 -3.05 6.43
C PHE A 477 2.15 -2.91 5.79
N TRP A 478 2.08 -2.84 4.46
CA TRP A 478 0.91 -2.34 3.74
C TRP A 478 -0.32 -3.24 3.79
N ASP A 479 -0.15 -4.57 3.78
CA ASP A 479 -1.27 -5.50 3.81
C ASP A 479 -2.12 -5.34 5.07
N ALA A 480 -1.46 -5.29 6.24
CA ALA A 480 -2.14 -5.11 7.51
C ALA A 480 -2.78 -3.72 7.64
N PHE A 481 -2.09 -2.68 7.15
CA PHE A 481 -2.58 -1.30 7.21
C PHE A 481 -3.80 -1.07 6.31
N THR A 482 -3.73 -1.50 5.05
CA THR A 482 -4.84 -1.38 4.09
C THR A 482 -6.02 -2.29 4.47
N GLN A 483 -5.77 -3.49 5.00
CA GLN A 483 -6.83 -4.33 5.56
C GLN A 483 -7.49 -3.67 6.78
N SER A 484 -6.71 -2.98 7.62
CA SER A 484 -7.22 -2.29 8.80
C SER A 484 -8.02 -1.03 8.47
N SER A 485 -7.67 -0.31 7.39
CA SER A 485 -8.50 0.80 6.89
C SER A 485 -9.89 0.28 6.50
N GLY A 486 -9.93 -0.93 5.94
CA GLY A 486 -11.16 -1.60 5.54
C GLY A 486 -11.83 -0.95 4.33
N VAL A 487 -11.15 -0.04 3.62
CA VAL A 487 -11.65 0.68 2.45
C VAL A 487 -10.60 0.65 1.33
N PHE A 488 -11.01 1.03 0.12
CA PHE A 488 -10.08 1.13 -1.00
C PHE A 488 -8.92 2.10 -0.69
N SER A 489 -7.70 1.71 -1.08
CA SER A 489 -6.47 2.43 -0.77
C SER A 489 -5.67 2.70 -2.04
N ILE A 490 -5.11 3.92 -2.17
CA ILE A 490 -4.12 4.27 -3.22
C ILE A 490 -2.83 4.76 -2.57
N GLY A 491 -1.70 4.12 -2.88
CA GLY A 491 -0.39 4.48 -2.34
C GLY A 491 0.39 5.44 -3.25
N GLU A 492 1.03 6.44 -2.68
CA GLU A 492 2.00 7.27 -3.38
C GLU A 492 3.40 6.64 -3.41
N VAL A 493 3.77 6.15 -4.59
CA VAL A 493 5.12 5.67 -4.87
C VAL A 493 5.74 6.60 -5.91
N ALA A 494 6.40 7.65 -5.44
CA ALA A 494 7.03 8.66 -6.31
C ALA A 494 8.36 8.13 -6.88
N ASP A 495 8.27 7.32 -7.93
CA ASP A 495 9.42 6.75 -8.66
C ASP A 495 9.11 6.68 -10.16
N SER A 496 10.13 6.72 -11.01
CA SER A 496 9.99 6.65 -12.47
C SER A 496 10.14 5.23 -13.03
N ASN A 497 10.61 4.28 -12.23
CA ASN A 497 10.74 2.89 -12.61
C ASN A 497 9.37 2.19 -12.52
N ALA A 498 8.78 1.92 -13.68
CA ALA A 498 7.48 1.25 -13.78
C ALA A 498 7.43 -0.14 -13.12
N GLY A 499 8.54 -0.89 -13.12
CA GLY A 499 8.61 -2.21 -12.46
C GLY A 499 8.59 -2.09 -10.94
N PHE A 500 9.32 -1.10 -10.39
CA PHE A 500 9.32 -0.80 -8.97
C PHE A 500 7.94 -0.29 -8.51
N VAL A 501 7.38 0.70 -9.19
CA VAL A 501 6.02 1.21 -8.89
C VAL A 501 4.98 0.10 -9.03
N GLY A 502 5.09 -0.73 -10.07
CA GLY A 502 4.21 -1.87 -10.31
C GLY A 502 4.23 -2.91 -9.18
N SER A 503 5.31 -3.01 -8.40
CA SER A 503 5.37 -3.91 -7.23
C SER A 503 4.48 -3.48 -6.06
N TYR A 504 4.12 -2.20 -5.98
CA TYR A 504 3.14 -1.67 -5.02
C TYR A 504 1.72 -1.67 -5.59
N GLN A 505 1.60 -1.93 -6.89
CA GLN A 505 0.36 -1.78 -7.61
C GLN A 505 -0.45 -3.08 -7.56
N GLY A 506 -1.65 -2.99 -6.99
CA GLY A 506 -2.67 -4.00 -7.20
C GLY A 506 -3.28 -3.91 -8.60
N HIS A 507 -4.52 -4.37 -8.76
CA HIS A 507 -5.18 -4.41 -10.07
C HIS A 507 -5.56 -3.02 -10.65
N MET A 508 -5.15 -1.87 -10.07
CA MET A 508 -5.69 -0.55 -10.44
C MET A 508 -4.65 0.56 -10.59
N ASP A 509 -4.74 1.27 -11.71
CA ASP A 509 -4.00 2.49 -12.01
C ASP A 509 -4.73 3.76 -11.56
N ARG A 510 -3.95 4.82 -11.30
CA ARG A 510 -4.43 6.18 -11.03
C ARG A 510 -3.80 7.14 -12.03
N ASN A 511 -4.57 8.09 -12.55
CA ASN A 511 -4.11 8.98 -13.62
C ASN A 511 -4.22 10.43 -13.19
N PHE A 512 -3.13 11.19 -13.30
CA PHE A 512 -3.09 12.63 -13.05
C PHE A 512 -2.04 13.27 -13.97
N ILE A 513 -2.17 14.57 -14.24
CA ILE A 513 -1.20 15.36 -15.03
C ILE A 513 -0.43 16.36 -14.18
N ASP A 514 -1.00 16.72 -13.03
CA ASP A 514 -0.42 17.59 -12.03
C ASP A 514 -1.03 17.30 -10.65
N GLY A 515 -0.46 17.92 -9.63
CA GLY A 515 -0.86 17.77 -8.24
C GLY A 515 -0.06 18.74 -7.37
N HIS A 516 -0.28 18.67 -6.06
CA HIS A 516 0.35 19.58 -5.10
C HIS A 516 1.89 19.46 -4.96
N ASP A 517 2.52 18.38 -5.40
CA ASP A 517 3.98 18.18 -5.30
C ASP A 517 4.72 18.27 -6.64
N GLN A 518 3.99 18.46 -7.74
CA GLN A 518 4.55 18.61 -9.09
C GLN A 518 4.17 19.96 -9.68
N PRO A 519 4.96 20.48 -10.64
CA PRO A 519 4.58 21.69 -11.33
C PRO A 519 3.19 21.55 -11.98
N ARG A 520 2.37 22.61 -11.94
CA ARG A 520 1.09 22.66 -12.66
C ARG A 520 1.31 22.33 -14.13
N PHE A 521 0.43 21.54 -14.74
CA PHE A 521 0.57 21.21 -16.17
C PHE A 521 0.42 22.47 -17.04
N ASN A 522 -0.49 23.37 -16.64
CA ASN A 522 -0.65 24.69 -17.24
C ASN A 522 0.56 25.63 -17.01
N HIS A 523 1.54 25.27 -16.18
CA HIS A 523 2.83 25.98 -16.14
C HIS A 523 3.73 25.56 -17.30
N LEU A 524 3.79 24.25 -17.55
CA LEU A 524 4.64 23.64 -18.57
C LEU A 524 4.23 24.05 -19.98
N THR A 525 2.94 24.31 -20.19
CA THR A 525 2.43 24.80 -21.47
C THR A 525 1.25 25.76 -21.30
N GLN A 526 1.24 26.83 -22.10
CA GLN A 526 0.10 27.74 -22.23
C GLN A 526 -0.86 27.30 -23.36
N ASP A 527 -0.51 26.26 -24.11
CA ASP A 527 -1.31 25.75 -25.20
C ASP A 527 -2.48 24.90 -24.67
N LYS A 528 -3.69 25.47 -24.71
CA LYS A 528 -4.91 24.82 -24.23
C LYS A 528 -5.34 23.61 -25.06
N VAL A 529 -4.82 23.43 -26.27
CA VAL A 529 -5.01 22.18 -27.04
C VAL A 529 -4.19 21.06 -26.41
N LEU A 530 -2.95 21.31 -26.00
CA LEU A 530 -2.12 20.32 -25.30
C LEU A 530 -2.74 19.92 -23.96
N VAL A 531 -3.25 20.89 -23.19
CA VAL A 531 -3.96 20.62 -21.93
C VAL A 531 -5.17 19.70 -22.15
N ARG A 532 -5.98 19.98 -23.18
CA ARG A 532 -7.15 19.15 -23.51
C ARG A 532 -6.78 17.74 -23.96
N ASN A 533 -5.66 17.56 -24.68
CA ASN A 533 -5.15 16.22 -25.00
C ASN A 533 -4.73 15.46 -23.75
N ALA A 534 -3.98 16.10 -22.85
CA ALA A 534 -3.55 15.50 -21.59
C ALA A 534 -4.75 15.10 -20.71
N LEU A 535 -5.73 15.99 -20.56
CA LEU A 535 -6.99 15.71 -19.85
C LEU A 535 -7.77 14.56 -20.49
N THR A 536 -7.89 14.52 -21.82
CA THR A 536 -8.57 13.42 -22.54
C THR A 536 -7.89 12.09 -22.25
N PHE A 537 -6.56 12.06 -22.28
CA PHE A 537 -5.79 10.86 -22.01
C PHE A 537 -6.07 10.34 -20.60
N ILE A 538 -5.82 11.13 -19.55
CA ILE A 538 -5.96 10.66 -18.16
C ILE A 538 -7.39 10.31 -17.79
N MET A 539 -8.38 10.99 -18.39
CA MET A 539 -9.80 10.75 -18.11
C MET A 539 -10.33 9.48 -18.79
N LEU A 540 -9.73 9.00 -19.88
CA LEU A 540 -10.28 7.90 -20.67
C LEU A 540 -9.35 6.68 -20.79
N ILE A 541 -8.08 6.77 -20.42
CA ILE A 541 -7.18 5.62 -20.30
C ILE A 541 -7.58 4.74 -19.10
N ASP A 542 -6.91 3.60 -18.94
CA ASP A 542 -7.10 2.66 -17.83
C ASP A 542 -6.81 3.34 -16.48
N GLY A 543 -7.61 3.06 -15.45
CA GLY A 543 -7.44 3.63 -14.12
C GLY A 543 -8.50 4.66 -13.70
N ILE A 544 -8.26 5.24 -12.53
CA ILE A 544 -9.10 6.26 -11.88
C ILE A 544 -8.51 7.65 -12.18
N PRO A 545 -9.24 8.53 -12.89
CA PRO A 545 -8.75 9.87 -13.15
C PRO A 545 -8.86 10.76 -11.91
N ILE A 546 -7.79 11.51 -11.67
CA ILE A 546 -7.67 12.49 -10.60
C ILE A 546 -7.35 13.84 -11.24
N ILE A 547 -8.15 14.86 -10.95
CA ILE A 547 -7.91 16.25 -11.36
C ILE A 547 -7.68 17.10 -10.12
N TYR A 548 -6.58 17.85 -10.11
CA TYR A 548 -6.22 18.73 -9.01
C TYR A 548 -6.93 20.09 -9.12
N GLN A 549 -7.43 20.61 -7.99
CA GLN A 549 -8.16 21.88 -7.93
C GLN A 549 -7.42 23.01 -8.64
N GLY A 550 -8.11 23.79 -9.45
CA GLY A 550 -7.54 24.90 -10.20
C GLY A 550 -7.10 24.54 -11.62
N THR A 551 -6.94 23.24 -11.95
CA THR A 551 -6.69 22.82 -13.34
C THR A 551 -7.84 23.21 -14.26
N GLU A 552 -9.08 23.12 -13.77
CA GLU A 552 -10.29 23.61 -14.43
C GLU A 552 -10.35 25.13 -14.53
N GLN A 553 -9.64 25.84 -13.66
CA GLN A 553 -9.49 27.30 -13.67
C GLN A 553 -8.19 27.77 -14.35
N GLU A 554 -7.47 26.84 -14.98
CA GLU A 554 -6.25 27.10 -15.74
C GLU A 554 -5.11 27.70 -14.92
N PHE A 555 -5.05 27.34 -13.63
CA PHE A 555 -4.01 27.76 -12.70
C PHE A 555 -2.63 27.27 -13.14
N THR A 556 -1.64 28.16 -13.08
CA THR A 556 -0.28 27.96 -13.63
C THR A 556 0.80 27.82 -12.55
N GLY A 557 0.46 27.92 -11.27
CA GLY A 557 1.43 27.96 -10.18
C GLY A 557 2.35 29.19 -10.24
N ARG A 558 1.97 30.22 -11.01
CA ARG A 558 2.70 31.49 -11.22
C ARG A 558 4.22 31.34 -11.30
N SER A 559 4.96 31.87 -10.33
CA SER A 559 6.40 32.15 -10.39
C SER A 559 7.26 30.95 -10.79
N THR A 560 7.01 29.78 -10.21
CA THR A 560 7.80 28.56 -10.46
C THR A 560 6.96 27.40 -10.99
N GLY A 561 5.64 27.56 -11.00
CA GLY A 561 4.72 26.48 -11.30
C GLY A 561 4.66 25.38 -10.24
N SER A 562 5.52 25.43 -9.22
CA SER A 562 5.84 24.35 -8.27
C SER A 562 5.57 24.78 -6.84
N ASP A 563 5.82 23.92 -5.86
CA ASP A 563 5.68 24.25 -4.43
C ASP A 563 6.44 25.54 -4.08
N PRO A 564 5.83 26.50 -3.34
CA PRO A 564 4.47 26.46 -2.79
C PRO A 564 3.41 27.07 -3.72
N PHE A 565 3.84 27.63 -4.85
CA PHE A 565 2.99 28.40 -5.76
C PHE A 565 1.98 27.54 -6.53
N ASN A 566 2.19 26.23 -6.70
CA ASN A 566 1.21 25.31 -7.28
C ASN A 566 0.00 25.02 -6.36
N ARG A 567 -0.03 25.58 -5.15
CA ARG A 567 -1.08 25.32 -4.15
C ARG A 567 -2.03 26.51 -4.00
N GLU A 568 -2.44 27.09 -5.12
CA GLU A 568 -3.28 28.29 -5.15
C GLU A 568 -4.63 28.09 -4.47
N ALA A 569 -5.10 29.13 -3.79
CA ALA A 569 -6.47 29.21 -3.32
C ALA A 569 -7.45 29.25 -4.52
N LEU A 570 -8.56 28.52 -4.43
CA LEU A 570 -9.53 28.42 -5.52
C LEU A 570 -10.54 29.58 -5.52
N TRP A 571 -10.85 30.16 -4.36
CA TRP A 571 -11.85 31.24 -4.25
C TRP A 571 -11.62 32.47 -5.13
N PRO A 572 -10.40 32.91 -5.49
CA PRO A 572 -10.21 34.03 -6.41
C PRO A 572 -10.78 33.77 -7.81
N SER A 573 -10.90 32.50 -8.22
CA SER A 573 -11.58 32.11 -9.47
C SER A 573 -13.09 32.38 -9.47
N SER A 574 -13.65 32.71 -8.29
CA SER A 574 -15.09 32.80 -8.06
C SER A 574 -15.84 31.50 -8.39
N TYR A 575 -15.14 30.36 -8.46
CA TYR A 575 -15.70 29.07 -8.86
C TYR A 575 -16.39 29.13 -10.23
N SER A 576 -15.78 29.88 -11.16
CA SER A 576 -16.35 30.15 -12.47
C SER A 576 -16.55 28.86 -13.27
N GLN A 577 -17.79 28.60 -13.68
CA GLN A 577 -18.12 27.48 -14.58
C GLN A 577 -17.92 27.83 -16.07
N SER A 578 -17.38 29.03 -16.36
CA SER A 578 -17.30 29.56 -17.73
C SER A 578 -15.98 29.26 -18.43
N SER A 579 -14.93 28.87 -17.70
CA SER A 579 -13.62 28.62 -18.30
C SER A 579 -13.70 27.49 -19.34
N PRO A 580 -12.90 27.55 -20.42
CA PRO A 580 -12.87 26.48 -21.42
C PRO A 580 -12.52 25.12 -20.80
N SER A 581 -11.55 25.10 -19.89
CA SER A 581 -11.12 23.87 -19.20
C SER A 581 -12.20 23.29 -18.29
N TYR A 582 -12.99 24.11 -17.58
CA TYR A 582 -14.14 23.64 -16.80
C TYR A 582 -15.16 22.93 -17.69
N LYS A 583 -15.60 23.59 -18.77
CA LYS A 583 -16.59 23.01 -19.71
C LYS A 583 -16.09 21.72 -20.35
N PHE A 584 -14.80 21.67 -20.68
CA PHE A 584 -14.17 20.51 -21.26
C PHE A 584 -14.16 19.31 -20.28
N ILE A 585 -13.72 19.53 -19.04
CA ILE A 585 -13.72 18.50 -17.99
C ILE A 585 -15.16 18.02 -17.71
N ALA A 586 -16.12 18.95 -17.60
CA ALA A 586 -17.53 18.61 -17.40
C ALA A 586 -18.09 17.75 -18.54
N THR A 587 -17.70 18.04 -19.79
CA THR A 587 -18.08 17.23 -20.96
C THR A 587 -17.51 15.82 -20.89
N LEU A 588 -16.22 15.68 -20.59
CA LEU A 588 -15.56 14.38 -20.46
C LEU A 588 -16.11 13.56 -19.28
N ASN A 589 -16.35 14.19 -18.14
CA ASN A 589 -16.97 13.53 -16.98
C ASN A 589 -18.39 13.06 -17.30
N SER A 590 -19.20 13.90 -17.94
CA SER A 590 -20.55 13.54 -18.37
C SER A 590 -20.53 12.35 -19.33
N PHE A 591 -19.57 12.33 -20.26
CA PHE A 591 -19.36 11.18 -21.14
C PHE A 591 -18.96 9.92 -20.37
N ARG A 592 -17.90 10.00 -19.55
CA ARG A 592 -17.39 8.85 -18.78
C ARG A 592 -18.45 8.25 -17.87
N LYS A 593 -19.21 9.06 -17.13
CA LYS A 593 -20.29 8.60 -16.25
C LYS A 593 -21.42 7.88 -16.99
N ALA A 594 -21.64 8.22 -18.25
CA ALA A 594 -22.66 7.61 -19.07
C ALA A 594 -22.23 6.29 -19.74
N LEU A 595 -20.93 5.93 -19.65
CA LEU A 595 -20.41 4.70 -20.24
C LEU A 595 -20.87 3.46 -19.47
N PRO A 596 -21.09 2.33 -20.15
CA PRO A 596 -21.48 1.09 -19.50
C PRO A 596 -20.34 0.54 -18.62
N GLY A 597 -20.70 -0.26 -17.61
CA GLY A 597 -19.73 -0.93 -16.71
C GLY A 597 -18.58 -1.64 -17.43
N THR A 598 -18.85 -2.20 -18.62
CA THR A 598 -17.85 -2.88 -19.46
C THR A 598 -16.69 -1.98 -19.89
N PHE A 599 -16.88 -0.66 -19.96
CA PHE A 599 -15.80 0.28 -20.26
C PHE A 599 -14.73 0.26 -19.17
N PHE A 600 -15.17 0.25 -17.90
CA PHE A 600 -14.28 0.28 -16.74
C PHE A 600 -13.60 -1.06 -16.45
N SER A 601 -14.20 -2.17 -16.91
CA SER A 601 -13.59 -3.51 -16.81
C SER A 601 -12.72 -3.88 -18.01
N SER A 602 -12.81 -3.16 -19.14
CA SER A 602 -11.98 -3.41 -20.33
C SER A 602 -10.66 -2.66 -20.27
N LEU A 603 -9.58 -3.31 -20.70
CA LEU A 603 -8.30 -2.64 -20.92
C LEU A 603 -8.29 -1.85 -22.23
N SER A 604 -7.47 -0.81 -22.28
CA SER A 604 -7.21 -0.03 -23.48
C SER A 604 -6.38 -0.83 -24.47
N ILE A 605 -6.74 -0.76 -25.74
CA ILE A 605 -6.01 -1.42 -26.83
C ILE A 605 -5.42 -0.35 -27.73
N GLU A 606 -4.10 -0.36 -27.90
CA GLU A 606 -3.42 0.54 -28.84
C GLU A 606 -3.99 0.34 -30.25
N ALA A 607 -4.36 1.45 -30.88
CA ALA A 607 -4.92 1.48 -32.23
C ALA A 607 -4.02 2.24 -33.21
N TRP A 608 -3.20 3.17 -32.71
CA TRP A 608 -2.19 3.88 -33.48
C TRP A 608 -1.14 4.48 -32.54
N ILE A 609 0.12 4.45 -32.96
CA ILE A 609 1.20 5.18 -32.32
C ILE A 609 2.18 5.71 -33.37
N ASP A 610 2.53 6.98 -33.25
CA ASP A 610 3.70 7.58 -33.89
C ASP A 610 4.29 8.68 -33.00
N GLU A 611 5.24 9.46 -33.53
CA GLU A 611 5.93 10.53 -32.80
C GLU A 611 4.99 11.60 -32.21
N HIS A 612 3.81 11.79 -32.81
CA HIS A 612 2.91 12.88 -32.46
C HIS A 612 1.51 12.47 -32.06
N ILE A 613 1.09 11.25 -32.39
CA ILE A 613 -0.29 10.80 -32.23
C ILE A 613 -0.29 9.47 -31.51
N TYR A 614 -1.10 9.41 -30.45
CA TYR A 614 -1.44 8.17 -29.76
C TYR A 614 -2.95 7.98 -29.79
N ALA A 615 -3.39 6.84 -30.32
CA ALA A 615 -4.79 6.44 -30.34
C ALA A 615 -4.98 5.07 -29.71
N PHE A 616 -6.03 4.94 -28.92
CA PHE A 616 -6.40 3.69 -28.27
C PHE A 616 -7.91 3.50 -28.27
N ILE A 617 -8.32 2.24 -28.21
CA ILE A 617 -9.73 1.86 -28.15
C ILE A 617 -10.00 1.24 -26.78
N LYS A 618 -10.98 1.79 -26.07
CA LYS A 618 -11.46 1.28 -24.79
C LYS A 618 -12.98 1.11 -24.84
N GLY A 619 -13.44 -0.12 -24.61
CA GLY A 619 -14.82 -0.51 -24.93
C GLY A 619 -15.17 -0.21 -26.39
N LYS A 620 -16.15 0.68 -26.61
CA LYS A 620 -16.56 1.15 -27.95
C LYS A 620 -16.00 2.53 -28.33
N ALA A 621 -15.25 3.18 -27.44
CA ALA A 621 -14.69 4.50 -27.69
C ALA A 621 -13.34 4.39 -28.39
N LEU A 622 -13.14 5.14 -29.47
CA LEU A 622 -11.84 5.40 -30.05
C LEU A 622 -11.37 6.78 -29.57
N ILE A 623 -10.28 6.78 -28.82
CA ILE A 623 -9.68 7.98 -28.25
C ILE A 623 -8.41 8.29 -29.04
N ILE A 624 -8.26 9.54 -29.47
CA ILE A 624 -7.10 10.01 -30.22
C ILE A 624 -6.59 11.26 -29.51
N THR A 625 -5.32 11.22 -29.15
CA THR A 625 -4.59 12.32 -28.53
C THR A 625 -3.37 12.66 -29.37
N SER A 626 -2.93 13.92 -29.31
CA SER A 626 -1.75 14.38 -30.02
C SER A 626 -0.96 15.42 -29.23
N ASN A 627 0.33 15.51 -29.52
CA ASN A 627 1.24 16.51 -28.95
C ASN A 627 1.51 17.70 -29.90
N TYR A 628 0.75 17.83 -31.00
CA TYR A 628 0.92 18.94 -31.96
C TYR A 628 0.54 20.31 -31.39
N GLY A 629 -0.36 20.34 -30.41
CA GLY A 629 -0.90 21.57 -29.84
C GLY A 629 -1.85 22.31 -30.79
N GLY A 630 -1.99 23.62 -30.59
CA GLY A 630 -2.81 24.49 -31.43
C GLY A 630 -2.22 24.78 -32.81
N ASN A 631 -0.96 24.39 -33.02
CA ASN A 631 -0.44 24.24 -34.36
C ASN A 631 -1.25 23.10 -34.99
N ASN A 632 -1.98 23.42 -36.04
CA ASN A 632 -2.98 22.53 -36.65
C ASN A 632 -2.37 21.83 -37.86
N PRO A 633 -1.49 20.80 -37.71
CA PRO A 633 -1.05 20.03 -38.84
C PRO A 633 -2.25 19.25 -39.28
N ASN A 634 -2.84 19.77 -40.34
CA ASN A 634 -3.90 19.12 -41.01
C ASN A 634 -3.34 17.80 -41.64
N ARG A 635 -3.28 16.72 -40.85
CA ARG A 635 -2.97 15.34 -41.26
C ARG A 635 -4.19 14.42 -41.28
N ASP A 636 -4.38 13.67 -42.36
CA ASP A 636 -5.40 12.61 -42.46
C ASP A 636 -4.80 11.28 -41.98
N LEU A 637 -5.56 10.53 -41.19
CA LEU A 637 -5.22 9.18 -40.73
C LEU A 637 -6.35 8.21 -41.04
N VAL A 638 -6.00 6.94 -41.21
CA VAL A 638 -6.96 5.84 -41.35
C VAL A 638 -6.67 4.82 -40.25
N ILE A 639 -7.46 4.86 -39.18
CA ILE A 639 -7.31 3.95 -38.05
C ILE A 639 -8.08 2.66 -38.36
N GLN A 640 -7.42 1.52 -38.18
CA GLN A 640 -8.04 0.20 -38.43
C GLN A 640 -9.03 -0.11 -37.30
N GLY A 641 -10.32 -0.19 -37.61
CA GLY A 641 -11.35 -0.55 -36.63
C GLY A 641 -11.45 -2.05 -36.36
N ASN A 642 -10.84 -2.89 -37.21
CA ASN A 642 -10.78 -4.35 -37.07
C ASN A 642 -12.15 -5.00 -36.76
N GLY A 643 -13.22 -4.52 -37.40
CA GLY A 643 -14.58 -5.04 -37.22
C GLY A 643 -15.24 -4.68 -35.88
N ARG A 644 -14.62 -3.82 -35.05
CA ARG A 644 -15.15 -3.46 -33.73
C ARG A 644 -16.46 -2.67 -33.80
N TRP A 645 -16.68 -1.92 -34.87
CA TRP A 645 -17.93 -1.25 -35.18
C TRP A 645 -18.56 -1.86 -36.44
N PRO A 646 -19.86 -2.20 -36.41
CA PRO A 646 -20.62 -2.66 -37.58
C PRO A 646 -20.60 -1.68 -38.76
N VAL A 647 -20.66 -2.21 -39.98
CA VAL A 647 -20.87 -1.42 -41.20
C VAL A 647 -22.19 -0.65 -41.07
N GLY A 648 -22.17 0.64 -41.41
CA GLY A 648 -23.28 1.56 -41.29
C GLY A 648 -23.41 2.26 -39.93
N ASP A 649 -22.60 1.88 -38.93
CA ASP A 649 -22.55 2.65 -37.67
C ASP A 649 -21.96 4.04 -37.93
N VAL A 650 -22.52 5.04 -37.24
CA VAL A 650 -22.02 6.42 -37.27
C VAL A 650 -21.29 6.69 -35.96
N LEU A 651 -20.00 6.97 -36.03
CA LEU A 651 -19.20 7.46 -34.90
C LEU A 651 -19.26 8.98 -34.86
N VAL A 652 -19.45 9.56 -33.67
CA VAL A 652 -19.51 11.01 -33.44
C VAL A 652 -18.40 11.41 -32.49
N ASN A 653 -17.72 12.52 -32.77
CA ASN A 653 -16.72 13.07 -31.85
C ASN A 653 -17.40 13.83 -30.69
N ILE A 654 -17.38 13.26 -29.48
CA ILE A 654 -18.11 13.83 -28.32
C ILE A 654 -17.48 15.10 -27.77
N VAL A 655 -16.24 15.41 -28.13
CA VAL A 655 -15.54 16.62 -27.63
C VAL A 655 -16.20 17.89 -28.14
N ARG A 656 -16.66 17.89 -29.39
CA ARG A 656 -17.36 19.02 -30.01
C ARG A 656 -18.78 18.70 -30.45
N CYS A 657 -19.19 17.43 -30.37
CA CYS A 657 -20.45 16.95 -30.95
C CYS A 657 -20.61 17.27 -32.45
N GLU A 658 -19.47 17.47 -33.11
CA GLU A 658 -19.28 17.72 -34.52
C GLU A 658 -18.45 16.55 -35.08
N GLU A 659 -18.25 16.46 -36.39
CA GLU A 659 -17.52 15.35 -37.04
C GLU A 659 -18.20 13.97 -36.86
N LYS A 660 -18.78 13.48 -37.96
CA LYS A 660 -19.43 12.16 -38.01
C LYS A 660 -18.73 11.28 -39.04
N ILE A 661 -18.42 10.06 -38.65
CA ILE A 661 -17.75 9.08 -39.50
C ILE A 661 -18.66 7.86 -39.63
N THR A 662 -19.04 7.51 -40.85
CA THR A 662 -19.83 6.30 -41.12
C THR A 662 -18.89 5.15 -41.43
N ILE A 663 -19.05 4.03 -40.74
CA ILE A 663 -18.22 2.84 -40.94
C ILE A 663 -18.63 2.15 -42.24
N ASP A 664 -17.68 1.96 -43.15
CA ASP A 664 -17.88 1.27 -44.43
C ASP A 664 -17.43 -0.20 -44.37
N GLU A 665 -17.46 -0.88 -45.51
CA GLU A 665 -17.06 -2.29 -45.64
C GLU A 665 -15.59 -2.56 -45.29
N SER A 666 -14.73 -1.54 -45.28
CA SER A 666 -13.32 -1.68 -44.88
C SER A 666 -13.14 -1.70 -43.37
N HIS A 667 -14.18 -1.36 -42.60
CA HIS A 667 -14.13 -1.16 -41.14
C HIS A 667 -13.09 -0.14 -40.66
N ASN A 668 -12.59 0.71 -41.56
CA ASN A 668 -11.64 1.75 -41.23
C ASN A 668 -12.33 3.00 -40.70
N VAL A 669 -11.61 3.74 -39.88
CA VAL A 669 -12.05 5.02 -39.32
C VAL A 669 -11.14 6.13 -39.87
N PRO A 670 -11.53 6.78 -40.99
CA PRO A 670 -10.80 7.93 -41.52
C PRO A 670 -10.99 9.14 -40.60
N VAL A 671 -9.90 9.69 -40.06
CA VAL A 671 -9.91 10.80 -39.09
C VAL A 671 -9.00 11.94 -39.53
N ARG A 672 -9.51 13.16 -39.40
CA ARG A 672 -8.81 14.41 -39.74
C ARG A 672 -8.15 14.99 -38.50
N ILE A 673 -6.85 14.78 -38.29
CA ILE A 673 -6.12 15.31 -37.13
C ILE A 673 -5.88 16.80 -37.28
N ASN A 674 -6.12 17.56 -36.21
CA ASN A 674 -6.04 19.02 -36.19
C ASN A 674 -5.46 19.58 -34.88
N GLY A 675 -4.71 18.75 -34.15
CA GLY A 675 -4.17 19.06 -32.81
C GLY A 675 -5.16 18.76 -31.68
N GLU A 676 -6.46 18.93 -31.90
CA GLU A 676 -7.49 18.65 -30.90
C GLU A 676 -7.63 17.16 -30.59
N PRO A 677 -7.91 16.79 -29.33
CA PRO A 677 -8.25 15.40 -29.02
C PRO A 677 -9.58 15.03 -29.69
N LYS A 678 -9.71 13.75 -30.04
CA LYS A 678 -10.96 13.20 -30.57
C LYS A 678 -11.39 12.02 -29.72
N VAL A 679 -12.67 11.97 -29.43
CA VAL A 679 -13.30 10.86 -28.72
C VAL A 679 -14.50 10.42 -29.55
N LEU A 680 -14.28 9.42 -30.39
CA LEU A 680 -15.27 8.90 -31.33
C LEU A 680 -16.06 7.77 -30.67
N TYR A 681 -17.39 7.89 -30.67
CA TYR A 681 -18.29 6.92 -30.06
C TYR A 681 -19.56 6.68 -30.93
N PRO A 682 -20.15 5.48 -30.93
CA PRO A 682 -21.36 5.20 -31.71
C PRO A 682 -22.54 6.13 -31.36
N GLU A 683 -23.06 6.86 -32.35
CA GLU A 683 -24.15 7.83 -32.19
C GLU A 683 -25.42 7.21 -31.61
N LYS A 684 -25.74 5.98 -32.05
CA LYS A 684 -26.91 5.23 -31.59
C LYS A 684 -26.89 4.99 -30.07
N ASP A 685 -25.69 4.83 -29.50
CA ASP A 685 -25.50 4.60 -28.08
C ASP A 685 -25.53 5.93 -27.30
N LEU A 686 -25.20 7.07 -27.93
CA LEU A 686 -25.24 8.40 -27.30
C LEU A 686 -26.67 8.94 -27.09
N LYS A 687 -27.63 8.58 -27.95
CA LYS A 687 -29.02 9.12 -27.88
C LYS A 687 -29.70 8.86 -26.53
N GLY A 688 -29.37 7.74 -25.88
CA GLY A 688 -29.85 7.39 -24.54
C GLY A 688 -29.15 8.15 -23.39
N LEU A 689 -27.99 8.73 -23.64
CA LEU A 689 -27.06 9.21 -22.61
C LEU A 689 -27.13 10.72 -22.34
N GLY A 690 -27.87 11.48 -23.15
CA GLY A 690 -27.99 12.94 -22.94
C GLY A 690 -26.84 13.77 -23.54
N ILE A 691 -25.84 13.12 -24.10
CA ILE A 691 -24.64 13.73 -24.67
C ILE A 691 -24.92 14.15 -26.12
N CYS A 692 -24.43 15.32 -26.52
CA CYS A 692 -24.65 15.90 -27.85
C CYS A 692 -26.13 16.16 -28.21
N LYS A 693 -27.04 16.30 -27.22
CA LYS A 693 -28.47 16.60 -27.46
C LYS A 693 -28.76 18.07 -27.81
N ASN A 694 -27.97 19.01 -27.29
CA ASN A 694 -28.07 20.43 -27.60
C ASN A 694 -26.73 20.91 -28.15
N ALA A 695 -26.76 21.68 -29.24
CA ALA A 695 -25.59 22.36 -29.81
C ALA A 695 -25.01 23.46 -28.88
N ASP A 696 -25.44 23.53 -27.62
CA ASP A 696 -25.05 24.51 -26.61
C ASP A 696 -23.73 24.14 -25.89
N LEU A 697 -23.21 22.93 -26.09
CA LEU A 697 -21.87 22.51 -25.67
C LEU A 697 -20.81 22.82 -26.75
N LYS A 698 -20.99 23.91 -27.51
CA LYS A 698 -19.89 24.42 -28.32
C LYS A 698 -18.81 24.97 -27.38
N ILE A 699 -17.76 24.17 -27.21
CA ILE A 699 -16.47 24.65 -26.68
C ILE A 699 -15.92 25.59 -27.75
N THR A 700 -16.29 26.87 -27.69
CA THR A 700 -15.70 27.95 -28.50
C THR A 700 -14.36 28.36 -27.93
#